data_AF-A0A238BUE2-F1
#
_entry.id   AF-A0A238BUE2-F1
#
_cell.length_a   1.000
_cell.length_b   1.000
_cell.length_c   1.000
_cell.angle_alpha   90.00
_cell.angle_beta   90.00
_cell.angle_gamma   90.00
#
_symmetry.space_group_name_H-M   'P 1'
#
loop_
_entity.id
_entity.type
_entity.pdbx_description
1 polymer ?
#
loop_
_entity_poly.entity_id
_entity_poly.type
_entity_poly.pdbx_seq_one_letter_code
_entity_poly.pdbx_strand_id
1 'polypeptide(L)'
;MTSFSPVIAVFVNGLMWITYFVKNLEARKRRTSNKGIISEISAKCLQHRLKKVCIGYQVNSKSSVEMYRYVLLSGCRSIELDCWDGSGGEPIITHGPSQLTRVTPVLFKDVIIAIAETAFLISEFPVILSLENHCSVKQQKKIALYCREIFGNLLLTEPLSNYPHRHRHHRVSWKAISVKVKTAKEAGSKLTDELVARELSDLVNYMRAMGKFTSFADCESRQMSSELFSMNESRAYELVKQNPIEFVNHNKRQITRVYPKGKRVDSSNFWPIKFWNCGCQMTAINMQTPDIPFQMNAAFFEQNGRSGYVPKPSLMRKADAKFNPFETHTMDLVVPAYLSVTIISAQMLSFACEKRPSTYAEVNFYGHFNDLSRFSKRKYRTRIVMDNGINPIYMNFCEESFKFEKIIFPAMASIRLAVYEDNGRLIGHCFLHVRSIQPGFRHIPLRNAHSRPLGPVSLFVLFLVHDYIDDGSVNLVNALQNPIEAMKKIMESEEAASAALINPIDTMKQREKMLLALEESEPQSLSAESALWDIQRSEEGKEFSRMTQVRKKLKERFYLDDMEIRFLSEDELASSQKVVKLEKIFKKKHQSILDLLDVSSKQKVPSAMNSVPEDAFAIYAKYEKERTELIILLVEQNRKKLIKRLDMAYKCESKQLIRLNHQKRYEEQWNVAGTDGTEELRRKYVKLGVEEQRRLNKSKERRLKEINENCELLKRDIRIRMEQRLKKTASVLHDS
;
A
#
# COMPACT_ATOMS: atom_id res chain seq x y z
N MET A 1 -35.41 14.82 11.21
CA MET A 1 -35.43 14.58 9.74
C MET A 1 -34.33 15.40 9.11
N THR A 2 -33.40 14.77 8.40
CA THR A 2 -32.38 15.44 7.54
C THR A 2 -31.95 14.45 6.45
N SER A 3 -32.93 13.94 5.69
CA SER A 3 -32.67 13.16 4.49
C SER A 3 -32.06 14.06 3.42
N PHE A 4 -30.76 13.94 3.18
CA PHE A 4 -30.24 14.24 1.85
C PHE A 4 -30.91 13.25 0.89
N SER A 5 -31.75 13.77 -0.01
CA SER A 5 -32.57 12.93 -0.89
C SER A 5 -31.70 11.98 -1.71
N PRO A 6 -32.11 10.72 -1.92
CA PRO A 6 -31.52 9.91 -2.97
C PRO A 6 -31.80 10.62 -4.30
N VAL A 7 -30.74 10.91 -5.07
CA VAL A 7 -30.92 11.48 -6.42
C VAL A 7 -31.61 10.42 -7.27
N ILE A 8 -32.81 10.76 -7.75
CA ILE A 8 -33.62 9.89 -8.58
C ILE A 8 -32.93 9.71 -9.94
N ALA A 9 -32.86 8.47 -10.42
CA ALA A 9 -32.46 8.19 -11.80
C ALA A 9 -33.60 8.62 -12.74
N VAL A 10 -33.53 9.85 -13.25
CA VAL A 10 -34.52 10.36 -14.21
C VAL A 10 -34.19 9.78 -15.59
N PHE A 11 -34.95 8.78 -16.02
CA PHE A 11 -34.94 8.34 -17.41
C PHE A 11 -35.65 9.39 -18.28
N VAL A 12 -34.89 10.09 -19.12
CA VAL A 12 -35.43 10.86 -20.25
C VAL A 12 -34.77 10.34 -21.52
N ASN A 13 -35.59 9.88 -22.46
CA ASN A 13 -35.20 9.53 -23.83
C ASN A 13 -33.95 8.62 -23.97
N GLY A 14 -33.80 7.64 -23.08
CA GLY A 14 -32.79 6.57 -23.19
C GLY A 14 -31.33 6.95 -22.88
N LEU A 15 -31.03 8.21 -22.59
CA LEU A 15 -29.65 8.67 -22.34
C LEU A 15 -29.26 8.60 -20.86
N MET A 16 -28.27 7.77 -20.53
CA MET A 16 -27.78 7.56 -19.17
C MET A 16 -26.67 8.56 -18.79
N TRP A 17 -26.99 9.52 -17.91
CA TRP A 17 -25.98 10.39 -17.29
C TRP A 17 -25.26 9.67 -16.14
N ILE A 18 -23.93 9.53 -16.24
CA ILE A 18 -23.11 8.83 -15.25
C ILE A 18 -22.77 9.76 -14.07
N THR A 19 -23.51 9.64 -12.96
CA THR A 19 -23.20 10.33 -11.70
C THR A 19 -22.97 9.37 -10.54
N TYR A 20 -21.78 9.47 -9.95
CA TYR A 20 -21.41 9.09 -8.58
C TYR A 20 -22.08 7.89 -7.88
N PHE A 21 -21.30 6.82 -7.70
CA PHE A 21 -21.57 5.84 -6.63
C PHE A 21 -20.27 5.36 -5.95
N VAL A 22 -19.84 6.05 -4.88
CA VAL A 22 -19.00 5.42 -3.85
C VAL A 22 -19.96 4.71 -2.91
N LYS A 23 -19.97 3.38 -2.96
CA LYS A 23 -20.86 2.58 -2.11
C LYS A 23 -20.34 2.60 -0.67
N ASN A 24 -20.80 3.59 0.10
CA ASN A 24 -20.65 3.60 1.54
C ASN A 24 -21.19 2.26 2.07
N LEU A 25 -20.29 1.43 2.58
CA LEU A 25 -20.66 0.18 3.24
C LEU A 25 -21.33 0.52 4.57
N GLU A 26 -22.64 0.73 4.52
CA GLU A 26 -23.48 0.52 5.68
C GLU A 26 -23.23 -0.88 6.20
N ALA A 27 -22.72 -0.99 7.43
CA ALA A 27 -22.91 -2.21 8.16
C ALA A 27 -24.41 -2.29 8.49
N ARG A 28 -25.18 -3.01 7.66
CA ARG A 28 -26.51 -3.55 8.04
C ARG A 28 -26.43 -3.93 9.52
N LYS A 29 -27.38 -3.50 10.35
CA LYS A 29 -27.41 -3.70 11.82
C LYS A 29 -27.45 -5.20 12.20
N ARG A 30 -26.35 -5.92 11.93
CA ARG A 30 -26.08 -7.31 12.29
C ARG A 30 -25.88 -7.35 13.79
N ARG A 31 -27.00 -7.50 14.51
CA ARG A 31 -27.04 -7.84 15.93
C ARG A 31 -26.16 -9.07 16.15
N THR A 32 -24.97 -8.87 16.70
CA THR A 32 -24.13 -9.98 17.17
C THR A 32 -24.73 -10.53 18.45
N SER A 33 -24.77 -11.86 18.59
CA SER A 33 -25.38 -12.54 19.73
C SER A 33 -24.69 -12.19 21.05
N ASN A 34 -25.50 -12.00 22.10
CA ASN A 34 -25.17 -11.95 23.54
C ASN A 34 -23.70 -11.70 23.90
N LYS A 35 -23.17 -10.52 23.52
CA LYS A 35 -21.82 -10.06 23.89
C LYS A 35 -21.90 -8.74 24.65
N GLY A 36 -21.02 -8.59 25.63
CA GLY A 36 -20.99 -7.44 26.54
C GLY A 36 -20.62 -6.14 25.83
N ILE A 37 -21.15 -5.00 26.28
CA ILE A 37 -20.90 -3.68 25.67
C ILE A 37 -19.41 -3.39 25.45
N ILE A 38 -18.54 -3.78 26.39
CA ILE A 38 -17.08 -3.64 26.21
C ILE A 38 -16.55 -4.50 25.07
N SER A 39 -17.00 -5.76 24.91
CA SER A 39 -16.55 -6.60 23.79
C SER A 39 -17.16 -6.20 22.44
N GLU A 40 -18.22 -5.38 22.44
CA GLU A 40 -18.73 -4.69 21.25
C GLU A 40 -17.98 -3.38 20.93
N ILE A 41 -17.37 -2.73 21.92
CA ILE A 41 -16.50 -1.55 21.74
C ILE A 41 -15.07 -1.98 21.40
N SER A 42 -14.49 -2.96 22.11
CA SER A 42 -13.16 -3.52 21.84
C SER A 42 -13.07 -4.10 20.42
N ALA A 43 -14.19 -4.59 19.90
CA ALA A 43 -14.38 -5.09 18.53
C ALA A 43 -14.38 -4.01 17.44
N LYS A 44 -14.34 -2.71 17.80
CA LYS A 44 -14.41 -1.60 16.83
C LYS A 44 -13.19 -0.71 17.01
N CYS A 45 -12.64 -0.21 15.90
CA CYS A 45 -11.82 0.99 15.96
C CYS A 45 -12.73 2.18 16.32
N LEU A 46 -12.26 3.05 17.21
CA LEU A 46 -13.01 4.20 17.72
C LEU A 46 -12.37 5.47 17.20
N GLN A 47 -13.17 6.42 16.70
CA GLN A 47 -12.67 7.75 16.39
C GLN A 47 -12.43 8.52 17.68
N HIS A 48 -11.29 8.24 18.29
CA HIS A 48 -10.74 9.00 19.38
C HIS A 48 -9.79 10.06 18.83
N ARG A 49 -9.90 11.29 19.33
CA ARG A 49 -9.09 12.44 18.91
C ARG A 49 -8.54 13.12 20.15
N LEU A 50 -7.26 13.53 20.10
CA LEU A 50 -6.82 14.58 21.00
C LEU A 50 -7.39 15.89 20.48
N LYS A 51 -8.00 16.62 21.40
CA LYS A 51 -7.78 18.05 21.48
C LYS A 51 -7.40 18.41 22.91
N LYS A 52 -6.08 18.41 23.16
CA LYS A 52 -5.48 19.56 23.83
C LYS A 52 -6.08 20.79 23.15
N VAL A 53 -6.73 21.66 23.91
CA VAL A 53 -7.64 22.66 23.31
C VAL A 53 -6.78 23.80 22.76
N CYS A 54 -6.25 23.57 21.57
CA CYS A 54 -5.14 24.31 20.99
C CYS A 54 -5.45 24.61 19.52
N ILE A 55 -5.78 25.86 19.22
CA ILE A 55 -5.71 26.39 17.85
C ILE A 55 -4.22 26.62 17.53
N GLY A 56 -3.49 25.55 17.18
CA GLY A 56 -2.08 25.58 16.75
C GLY A 56 -1.13 24.64 17.50
N TYR A 57 0.03 25.17 17.90
CA TYR A 57 1.09 24.46 18.62
C TYR A 57 0.64 23.97 20.01
N GLN A 58 1.37 22.99 20.57
CA GLN A 58 1.10 22.49 21.94
C GLN A 58 1.50 23.46 23.07
N VAL A 59 2.08 24.60 22.71
CA VAL A 59 2.37 25.76 23.56
C VAL A 59 1.97 27.03 22.82
N ASN A 60 1.59 28.10 23.52
CA ASN A 60 1.15 29.38 22.95
C ASN A 60 -0.05 29.26 21.97
N SER A 61 -1.18 28.70 22.41
CA SER A 61 -2.38 28.55 21.57
C SER A 61 -3.69 28.76 22.35
N LYS A 62 -4.79 29.03 21.63
CA LYS A 62 -6.10 29.32 22.25
C LYS A 62 -6.95 28.06 22.43
N SER A 63 -7.60 27.94 23.59
CA SER A 63 -8.74 27.04 23.80
C SER A 63 -10.03 27.59 23.19
N SER A 64 -10.99 26.71 22.88
CA SER A 64 -12.28 27.07 22.29
C SER A 64 -13.34 26.00 22.55
N VAL A 65 -14.50 26.42 23.06
CA VAL A 65 -15.67 25.55 23.31
C VAL A 65 -16.24 24.97 22.01
N GLU A 66 -16.35 25.78 20.96
CA GLU A 66 -16.82 25.34 19.62
C GLU A 66 -16.01 24.19 19.03
N MET A 67 -14.78 24.04 19.48
CA MET A 67 -13.91 22.98 19.00
C MET A 67 -14.39 21.58 19.44
N TYR A 68 -15.14 21.47 20.53
CA TYR A 68 -15.82 20.25 20.96
C TYR A 68 -17.02 19.94 20.06
N ARG A 69 -17.87 20.95 19.78
CA ARG A 69 -19.00 20.83 18.83
C ARG A 69 -18.53 20.32 17.47
N TYR A 70 -17.53 20.99 16.87
CA TYR A 70 -16.97 20.60 15.58
C TYR A 70 -16.40 19.18 15.59
N VAL A 71 -15.76 18.75 16.68
CA VAL A 71 -15.19 17.41 16.81
C VAL A 71 -16.29 16.34 16.83
N LEU A 72 -17.37 16.55 17.58
CA LEU A 72 -18.52 15.63 17.63
C LEU A 72 -19.29 15.59 16.30
N LEU A 73 -19.56 16.76 15.70
CA LEU A 73 -20.24 16.90 14.40
C LEU A 73 -19.45 16.28 13.22
N SER A 74 -18.14 16.10 13.37
CA SER A 74 -17.30 15.41 12.38
C SER A 74 -17.05 13.93 12.74
N GLY A 75 -17.98 13.29 13.46
CA GLY A 75 -18.02 11.86 13.71
C GLY A 75 -17.22 11.36 14.93
N CYS A 76 -16.50 12.23 15.66
CA CYS A 76 -15.72 11.80 16.82
C CYS A 76 -16.59 11.18 17.91
N ARG A 77 -16.10 10.12 18.55
CA ARG A 77 -16.77 9.38 19.62
C ARG A 77 -15.93 9.25 20.89
N SER A 78 -14.72 9.81 20.95
CA SER A 78 -14.01 9.97 22.22
C SER A 78 -13.10 11.18 22.24
N ILE A 79 -13.20 11.96 23.31
CA ILE A 79 -12.58 13.27 23.46
C ILE A 79 -11.81 13.34 24.78
N GLU A 80 -10.75 14.14 24.83
CA GLU A 80 -9.94 14.39 26.02
C GLU A 80 -10.25 15.76 26.62
N LEU A 81 -10.27 15.83 27.96
CA LEU A 81 -10.51 17.04 28.74
C LEU A 81 -9.43 17.11 29.83
N ASP A 82 -8.41 17.95 29.62
CA ASP A 82 -7.35 18.23 30.59
C ASP A 82 -7.91 19.20 31.64
N CYS A 83 -8.39 18.68 32.77
CA CYS A 83 -9.15 19.40 33.79
C CYS A 83 -8.23 19.92 34.91
N TRP A 84 -8.29 21.24 35.18
CA TRP A 84 -7.49 21.93 36.20
C TRP A 84 -8.37 22.77 37.12
N ASP A 85 -7.90 23.04 38.34
CA ASP A 85 -8.54 24.02 39.24
C ASP A 85 -8.52 25.42 38.62
N GLY A 86 -9.66 26.10 38.60
CA GLY A 86 -9.78 27.49 38.17
C GLY A 86 -10.06 28.46 39.32
N SER A 87 -9.98 29.76 39.00
CA SER A 87 -10.34 30.86 39.89
C SER A 87 -11.84 30.84 40.24
N GLY A 88 -12.21 31.45 41.37
CA GLY A 88 -13.57 31.35 41.93
C GLY A 88 -13.97 29.93 42.37
N GLY A 89 -13.09 28.95 42.25
CA GLY A 89 -13.40 27.54 42.46
C GLY A 89 -14.22 26.92 41.32
N GLU A 90 -14.13 27.45 40.10
CA GLU A 90 -14.75 26.87 38.90
C GLU A 90 -13.74 26.04 38.10
N PRO A 91 -14.02 24.75 37.80
CA PRO A 91 -13.10 23.91 37.05
C PRO A 91 -12.91 24.42 35.61
N ILE A 92 -11.67 24.42 35.15
CA ILE A 92 -11.27 24.87 33.81
C ILE A 92 -10.64 23.73 33.01
N ILE A 93 -10.60 23.92 31.69
CA ILE A 93 -9.86 23.07 30.77
C ILE A 93 -8.74 23.90 30.15
N THR A 94 -7.51 23.41 30.27
CA THR A 94 -6.30 23.99 29.67
C THR A 94 -5.20 22.95 29.57
N HIS A 95 -4.21 23.19 28.71
CA HIS A 95 -3.07 22.29 28.55
C HIS A 95 -1.95 22.67 29.54
N GLY A 96 -1.92 22.00 30.70
CA GLY A 96 -0.87 22.18 31.71
C GLY A 96 -1.01 23.47 32.55
N PRO A 97 -0.13 23.68 33.55
CA PRO A 97 -0.10 24.91 34.33
C PRO A 97 0.12 26.13 33.43
N SER A 98 -0.69 27.17 33.63
CA SER A 98 -0.71 28.38 32.78
C SER A 98 0.67 29.05 32.63
N GLN A 99 1.49 28.96 33.67
CA GLN A 99 2.87 29.44 33.74
C GLN A 99 3.80 28.80 32.71
N LEU A 100 3.55 27.55 32.31
CA LEU A 100 4.44 26.73 31.47
C LEU A 100 4.06 26.71 29.99
N THR A 101 2.78 26.90 29.66
CA THR A 101 2.26 26.63 28.29
C THR A 101 1.61 27.82 27.60
N ARG A 102 1.23 28.87 28.36
CA ARG A 102 0.53 30.07 27.87
C ARG A 102 -0.72 29.76 27.02
N VAL A 103 -1.41 28.65 27.32
CA VAL A 103 -2.68 28.30 26.68
C VAL A 103 -3.83 28.98 27.42
N THR A 104 -4.73 29.63 26.69
CA THR A 104 -5.90 30.29 27.31
C THR A 104 -6.86 29.22 27.85
N PRO A 105 -7.35 29.29 29.10
CA PRO A 105 -8.32 28.33 29.61
C PRO A 105 -9.73 28.55 29.01
N VAL A 106 -10.59 27.54 29.12
CA VAL A 106 -12.06 27.67 29.02
C VAL A 106 -12.72 27.02 30.24
N LEU A 107 -13.94 27.42 30.59
CA LEU A 107 -14.70 26.78 31.67
C LEU A 107 -15.07 25.34 31.30
N PHE A 108 -14.94 24.43 32.25
CA PHE A 108 -15.35 23.03 32.08
C PHE A 108 -16.86 22.93 31.81
N LYS A 109 -17.67 23.76 32.49
CA LYS A 109 -19.14 23.81 32.35
C LYS A 109 -19.58 24.05 30.90
N ASP A 110 -19.03 25.06 30.24
CA ASP A 110 -19.38 25.44 28.86
C ASP A 110 -19.02 24.33 27.87
N VAL A 111 -17.89 23.65 28.09
CA VAL A 111 -17.47 22.48 27.30
C VAL A 111 -18.42 21.30 27.47
N ILE A 112 -18.90 21.03 28.70
CA ILE A 112 -19.89 19.97 28.96
C ILE A 112 -21.23 20.29 28.30
N ILE A 113 -21.69 21.55 28.34
CA ILE A 113 -22.90 22.01 27.61
C ILE A 113 -22.74 21.78 26.11
N ALA A 114 -21.64 22.24 25.51
CA ALA A 114 -21.35 22.07 24.08
C ALA A 114 -21.24 20.59 23.65
N ILE A 115 -20.76 19.72 24.54
CA ILE A 115 -20.77 18.26 24.34
C ILE A 115 -22.20 17.73 24.37
N ALA A 116 -23.02 18.11 25.36
CA ALA A 116 -24.39 17.62 25.53
C ALA A 116 -25.26 17.92 24.29
N GLU A 117 -25.22 19.17 23.81
CA GLU A 117 -25.92 19.63 22.61
C GLU A 117 -25.58 18.82 21.34
N THR A 118 -24.30 18.44 21.18
CA THR A 118 -23.79 17.94 19.89
C THR A 118 -23.40 16.47 19.88
N ALA A 119 -23.39 15.80 21.04
CA ALA A 119 -22.94 14.41 21.19
C ALA A 119 -23.64 13.45 20.22
N PHE A 120 -24.96 13.56 20.02
CA PHE A 120 -25.74 12.56 19.28
C PHE A 120 -26.37 13.07 17.98
N LEU A 121 -25.98 14.26 17.49
CA LEU A 121 -26.54 14.85 16.26
C LEU A 121 -26.17 14.11 14.97
N ILE A 122 -24.95 13.53 14.91
CA ILE A 122 -24.39 12.88 13.71
C ILE A 122 -24.20 11.36 13.90
N SER A 123 -24.18 10.87 15.13
CA SER A 123 -24.03 9.45 15.44
C SER A 123 -24.78 9.09 16.71
N GLU A 124 -25.61 8.05 16.65
CA GLU A 124 -26.33 7.51 17.83
C GLU A 124 -25.44 6.63 18.73
N PHE A 125 -24.17 6.42 18.38
CA PHE A 125 -23.25 5.57 19.14
C PHE A 125 -22.58 6.32 20.30
N PRO A 126 -22.12 5.60 21.35
CA PRO A 126 -21.64 6.20 22.60
C PRO A 126 -20.49 7.20 22.43
N VAL A 127 -20.39 8.12 23.38
CA VAL A 127 -19.26 9.07 23.48
C VAL A 127 -18.45 8.77 24.75
N ILE A 128 -17.14 8.65 24.63
CA ILE A 128 -16.23 8.44 25.78
C ILE A 128 -15.50 9.74 26.14
N LEU A 129 -15.73 10.26 27.35
CA LEU A 129 -15.03 11.43 27.88
C LEU A 129 -13.80 10.98 28.67
N SER A 130 -12.62 11.25 28.14
CA SER A 130 -11.33 11.00 28.79
C SER A 130 -10.93 12.22 29.60
N LEU A 131 -11.38 12.29 30.86
CA LEU A 131 -10.94 13.30 31.81
C LEU A 131 -9.50 12.96 32.24
N GLU A 132 -8.58 13.91 32.08
CA GLU A 132 -7.29 13.91 32.75
C GLU A 132 -7.36 14.93 33.88
N ASN A 133 -7.37 14.45 35.12
CA ASN A 133 -7.74 15.21 36.30
C ASN A 133 -6.51 15.73 37.06
N HIS A 134 -6.45 17.05 37.21
CA HIS A 134 -5.49 17.82 38.00
C HIS A 134 -6.23 18.81 38.94
N CYS A 135 -7.47 18.51 39.32
CA CYS A 135 -8.30 19.36 40.18
C CYS A 135 -8.28 18.90 41.64
N SER A 136 -8.33 19.85 42.57
CA SER A 136 -8.66 19.64 43.97
C SER A 136 -9.96 18.86 44.16
N VAL A 137 -10.07 18.10 45.27
CA VAL A 137 -11.29 17.34 45.63
C VAL A 137 -12.55 18.23 45.61
N LYS A 138 -12.43 19.53 45.96
CA LYS A 138 -13.55 20.49 45.92
C LYS A 138 -14.05 20.74 44.48
N GLN A 139 -13.16 20.94 43.51
CA GLN A 139 -13.56 21.15 42.11
C GLN A 139 -13.87 19.83 41.38
N GLN A 140 -13.26 18.71 41.77
CA GLN A 140 -13.68 17.38 41.31
C GLN A 140 -15.16 17.10 41.59
N LYS A 141 -15.68 17.53 42.76
CA LYS A 141 -17.11 17.43 43.07
C LYS A 141 -17.97 18.30 42.15
N LYS A 142 -17.52 19.51 41.77
CA LYS A 142 -18.20 20.33 40.75
C LYS A 142 -18.18 19.70 39.36
N ILE A 143 -17.05 19.15 38.92
CA ILE A 143 -16.93 18.36 37.68
C ILE A 143 -17.98 17.24 37.67
N ALA A 144 -18.09 16.52 38.78
CA ALA A 144 -19.01 15.39 38.92
C ALA A 144 -20.48 15.81 39.04
N LEU A 145 -20.77 17.02 39.56
CA LEU A 145 -22.09 17.64 39.59
C LEU A 145 -22.50 18.05 38.17
N TYR A 146 -21.67 18.84 37.47
CA TYR A 146 -21.96 19.32 36.12
C TYR A 146 -22.13 18.18 35.11
N CYS A 147 -21.36 17.10 35.22
CA CYS A 147 -21.62 15.89 34.42
C CYS A 147 -23.03 15.31 34.67
N ARG A 148 -23.48 15.20 35.93
CA ARG A 148 -24.82 14.67 36.27
C ARG A 148 -25.94 15.60 35.81
N GLU A 149 -25.84 16.89 36.10
CA GLU A 149 -26.87 17.90 35.79
C GLU A 149 -27.05 18.10 34.28
N ILE A 150 -25.96 18.28 33.53
CA ILE A 150 -26.02 18.74 32.13
C ILE A 150 -26.24 17.59 31.15
N PHE A 151 -25.71 16.39 31.43
CA PHE A 151 -25.99 15.21 30.61
C PHE A 151 -27.26 14.47 31.04
N GLY A 152 -27.63 14.49 32.33
CA GLY A 152 -28.78 13.77 32.86
C GLY A 152 -28.81 12.31 32.41
N ASN A 153 -29.93 11.90 31.81
CA ASN A 153 -30.15 10.55 31.27
C ASN A 153 -29.19 10.13 30.13
N LEU A 154 -28.38 11.04 29.59
CA LEU A 154 -27.31 10.68 28.64
C LEU A 154 -26.05 10.17 29.34
N LEU A 155 -25.83 10.50 30.62
CA LEU A 155 -24.69 10.03 31.39
C LEU A 155 -24.90 8.58 31.84
N LEU A 156 -23.98 7.71 31.45
CA LEU A 156 -23.95 6.34 31.94
C LEU A 156 -23.28 6.31 33.31
N THR A 157 -24.07 6.44 34.38
CA THR A 157 -23.63 6.26 35.77
C THR A 157 -23.52 4.77 36.13
N GLU A 158 -24.62 4.04 36.02
CA GLU A 158 -24.70 2.64 36.47
C GLU A 158 -24.30 1.63 35.38
N PRO A 159 -23.77 0.46 35.77
CA PRO A 159 -23.67 -0.70 34.89
C PRO A 159 -25.06 -1.12 34.39
N LEU A 160 -25.17 -1.26 33.08
CA LEU A 160 -26.37 -1.65 32.37
C LEU A 160 -26.83 -3.05 32.80
N SER A 161 -28.13 -3.23 33.02
CA SER A 161 -28.72 -4.52 33.42
C SER A 161 -28.46 -5.66 32.42
N ASN A 162 -28.43 -5.40 31.10
CA ASN A 162 -27.96 -6.40 30.12
C ASN A 162 -26.51 -6.86 30.34
N TYR A 163 -25.68 -6.01 30.95
CA TYR A 163 -24.23 -6.12 31.02
C TYR A 163 -23.64 -5.71 32.39
N PRO A 164 -24.10 -6.25 33.53
CA PRO A 164 -23.50 -5.92 34.82
C PRO A 164 -22.11 -6.58 34.91
N HIS A 165 -21.33 -6.30 35.96
CA HIS A 165 -20.01 -6.91 36.13
C HIS A 165 -20.06 -8.46 36.19
N ARG A 166 -21.22 -9.05 36.47
CA ARG A 166 -21.62 -10.44 36.12
C ARG A 166 -23.08 -10.43 35.62
N HIS A 167 -23.46 -11.39 34.76
CA HIS A 167 -24.72 -11.40 33.96
C HIS A 167 -26.05 -11.15 34.71
N ARG A 168 -26.96 -10.32 34.15
CA ARG A 168 -28.32 -10.73 33.65
C ARG A 168 -29.24 -9.55 33.21
N HIS A 169 -29.43 -9.44 31.89
CA HIS A 169 -30.57 -8.88 31.14
C HIS A 169 -31.41 -7.67 31.65
N HIS A 170 -31.32 -6.53 30.92
CA HIS A 170 -32.46 -5.74 30.39
C HIS A 170 -31.99 -4.75 29.29
N ARG A 171 -32.90 -4.31 28.39
CA ARG A 171 -32.60 -3.52 27.16
C ARG A 171 -31.93 -2.16 27.44
N VAL A 172 -31.13 -1.68 26.47
CA VAL A 172 -30.35 -0.43 26.57
C VAL A 172 -30.39 0.39 25.27
N SER A 173 -30.44 1.73 25.38
CA SER A 173 -30.20 2.66 24.28
C SER A 173 -28.70 2.83 24.00
N TRP A 174 -28.30 2.82 22.72
CA TRP A 174 -26.88 3.04 22.35
C TRP A 174 -26.41 4.50 22.50
N LYS A 175 -27.33 5.44 22.78
CA LYS A 175 -27.01 6.85 23.08
C LYS A 175 -26.63 6.98 24.55
N ALA A 176 -25.33 6.90 24.83
CA ALA A 176 -24.78 6.99 26.18
C ALA A 176 -23.41 7.72 26.19
N ILE A 177 -23.14 8.46 27.25
CA ILE A 177 -21.87 9.13 27.53
C ILE A 177 -21.18 8.36 28.65
N SER A 178 -20.02 7.78 28.39
CA SER A 178 -19.23 7.02 29.36
C SER A 178 -18.03 7.84 29.81
N VAL A 179 -17.83 8.00 31.12
CA VAL A 179 -16.69 8.74 31.66
C VAL A 179 -15.51 7.81 31.95
N LYS A 180 -14.33 8.25 31.57
CA LYS A 180 -13.02 7.67 31.90
C LYS A 180 -12.24 8.74 32.66
N VAL A 181 -11.96 8.51 33.94
CA VAL A 181 -11.12 9.40 34.76
C VAL A 181 -9.70 8.85 34.79
N LYS A 182 -8.70 9.71 34.69
CA LYS A 182 -7.29 9.40 34.95
C LYS A 182 -6.70 10.55 35.77
N THR A 183 -6.19 10.29 36.97
CA THR A 183 -5.36 11.24 37.71
C THR A 183 -4.00 11.38 37.05
N ALA A 184 -3.43 12.58 37.10
CA ALA A 184 -2.01 12.75 36.84
C ALA A 184 -1.18 12.29 38.05
N LYS A 185 0.11 12.03 37.81
CA LYS A 185 1.13 12.05 38.86
C LYS A 185 2.15 13.10 38.45
N GLU A 186 2.44 14.05 39.32
CA GLU A 186 3.49 15.02 39.07
C GLU A 186 4.86 14.35 39.02
N ALA A 187 5.76 14.89 38.21
CA ALA A 187 7.12 14.37 38.04
C ALA A 187 8.05 14.91 39.14
N GLY A 188 7.79 14.56 40.41
CA GLY A 188 8.70 14.89 41.51
C GLY A 188 8.20 14.63 42.94
N SER A 189 6.88 14.60 43.17
CA SER A 189 6.33 14.48 44.53
C SER A 189 6.31 13.02 45.05
N LYS A 190 6.64 12.84 46.34
CA LYS A 190 6.47 11.57 47.05
C LYS A 190 5.00 11.36 47.40
N LEU A 191 4.36 10.38 46.77
CA LEU A 191 3.17 9.65 47.25
C LEU A 191 2.15 10.42 48.12
N THR A 192 1.69 11.57 47.63
CA THR A 192 0.28 11.93 47.77
C THR A 192 -0.43 11.42 46.53
N ASP A 193 -1.03 10.23 46.61
CA ASP A 193 -2.09 9.87 45.68
C ASP A 193 -3.29 10.77 46.00
N GLU A 194 -3.38 11.91 45.30
CA GLU A 194 -4.51 12.84 45.44
C GLU A 194 -5.80 12.09 45.16
N LEU A 195 -6.62 11.90 46.21
CA LEU A 195 -7.77 11.02 46.12
C LEU A 195 -8.75 11.52 45.06
N VAL A 196 -9.13 10.64 44.14
CA VAL A 196 -10.29 10.84 43.29
C VAL A 196 -11.51 10.98 44.20
N ALA A 197 -12.20 12.12 44.13
CA ALA A 197 -13.44 12.34 44.84
C ALA A 197 -14.42 11.20 44.52
N ARG A 198 -15.07 10.63 45.53
CA ARG A 198 -16.00 9.51 45.36
C ARG A 198 -17.03 9.82 44.27
N GLU A 199 -17.60 11.02 44.35
CA GLU A 199 -18.61 11.54 43.43
C GLU A 199 -18.16 11.53 41.96
N LEU A 200 -16.85 11.65 41.69
CA LEU A 200 -16.23 11.60 40.37
C LEU A 200 -15.85 10.15 39.96
N SER A 201 -15.44 9.31 40.91
CA SER A 201 -15.21 7.88 40.70
C SER A 201 -16.50 7.14 40.36
N ASP A 202 -17.63 7.53 40.96
CA ASP A 202 -18.97 6.97 40.75
C ASP A 202 -19.48 7.17 39.30
N LEU A 203 -18.77 7.94 38.47
CA LEU A 203 -19.08 8.12 37.05
C LEU A 203 -18.37 7.11 36.12
N VAL A 204 -17.49 6.25 36.67
CA VAL A 204 -16.63 5.35 35.90
C VAL A 204 -17.06 3.90 36.06
N ASN A 205 -17.56 3.30 34.98
CA ASN A 205 -18.03 1.90 34.93
C ASN A 205 -17.22 1.03 33.96
N TYR A 206 -17.48 1.15 32.65
CA TYR A 206 -16.92 0.27 31.62
C TYR A 206 -15.53 0.70 31.11
N MET A 207 -15.07 1.88 31.50
CA MET A 207 -13.85 2.54 30.98
C MET A 207 -12.86 2.84 32.12
N ARG A 208 -12.60 1.85 32.99
CA ARG A 208 -11.70 1.99 34.14
C ARG A 208 -10.27 2.19 33.63
N ALA A 209 -9.77 3.42 33.71
CA ALA A 209 -8.39 3.70 33.35
C ALA A 209 -7.45 3.01 34.33
N MET A 210 -6.59 2.13 33.82
CA MET A 210 -5.52 1.53 34.61
C MET A 210 -4.26 2.38 34.52
N GLY A 211 -3.35 2.19 35.48
CA GLY A 211 -2.06 2.86 35.55
C GLY A 211 -1.07 2.37 34.48
N LYS A 212 0.22 2.30 34.85
CA LYS A 212 1.27 1.80 33.96
C LYS A 212 0.96 0.35 33.54
N PHE A 213 0.86 0.12 32.23
CA PHE A 213 0.74 -1.24 31.68
C PHE A 213 1.94 -2.11 32.11
N THR A 214 1.62 -3.25 32.70
CA THR A 214 2.52 -4.24 33.30
C THR A 214 2.96 -5.28 32.25
N SER A 215 2.10 -6.26 31.96
CA SER A 215 2.31 -7.30 30.95
C SER A 215 0.98 -7.82 30.41
N PHE A 216 1.01 -8.48 29.25
CA PHE A 216 -0.19 -9.13 28.70
C PHE A 216 -0.64 -10.32 29.55
N ALA A 217 0.28 -11.05 30.17
CA ALA A 217 -0.05 -12.19 31.04
C ALA A 217 -0.84 -11.76 32.30
N ASP A 218 -0.48 -10.62 32.90
CA ASP A 218 -1.21 -10.03 34.04
C ASP A 218 -2.59 -9.47 33.63
N CYS A 219 -2.70 -8.90 32.43
CA CYS A 219 -4.00 -8.48 31.89
C CYS A 219 -4.92 -9.69 31.58
N GLU A 220 -4.35 -10.83 31.17
CA GLU A 220 -5.10 -12.04 30.86
C GLU A 220 -5.46 -12.85 32.13
N SER A 221 -4.57 -12.95 33.13
CA SER A 221 -4.88 -13.64 34.39
C SER A 221 -6.01 -12.95 35.15
N ARG A 222 -6.06 -11.61 35.15
CA ARG A 222 -7.12 -10.83 35.81
C ARG A 222 -8.47 -10.85 35.07
N GLN A 223 -8.51 -11.24 33.79
CA GLN A 223 -9.69 -11.29 32.91
C GLN A 223 -10.57 -10.02 32.80
N MET A 224 -10.27 -8.93 33.49
CA MET A 224 -11.11 -7.72 33.57
C MET A 224 -11.18 -6.92 32.25
N SER A 225 -12.21 -7.16 31.44
CA SER A 225 -12.43 -6.45 30.17
C SER A 225 -12.63 -4.94 30.33
N SER A 226 -13.20 -4.48 31.45
CA SER A 226 -13.50 -3.04 31.72
C SER A 226 -12.26 -2.17 31.95
N GLU A 227 -11.07 -2.74 31.84
CA GLU A 227 -9.80 -2.05 31.99
C GLU A 227 -9.33 -1.45 30.67
N LEU A 228 -8.99 -0.16 30.75
CA LEU A 228 -8.50 0.64 29.62
C LEU A 228 -7.08 1.10 29.91
N PHE A 229 -6.14 0.68 29.06
CA PHE A 229 -4.74 1.08 29.18
C PHE A 229 -4.43 2.25 28.25
N SER A 230 -3.87 3.33 28.82
CA SER A 230 -3.45 4.52 28.08
C SER A 230 -1.93 4.59 27.97
N MET A 231 -1.40 4.66 26.76
CA MET A 231 0.05 4.64 26.49
C MET A 231 0.45 5.58 25.35
N ASN A 232 1.68 6.11 25.40
CA ASN A 232 2.20 6.96 24.33
C ASN A 232 2.63 6.13 23.10
N GLU A 233 2.78 6.81 21.94
CA GLU A 233 3.11 6.17 20.66
C GLU A 233 4.40 5.33 20.70
N SER A 234 5.39 5.72 21.51
CA SER A 234 6.66 4.99 21.63
C SER A 234 6.45 3.65 22.32
N ARG A 235 5.78 3.67 23.49
CA ARG A 235 5.50 2.44 24.25
C ARG A 235 4.55 1.51 23.49
N ALA A 236 3.55 2.06 22.80
CA ALA A 236 2.71 1.28 21.91
C ALA A 236 3.51 0.65 20.76
N TYR A 237 4.49 1.37 20.19
CA TYR A 237 5.32 0.87 19.08
C TYR A 237 6.38 -0.15 19.52
N GLU A 238 6.82 -0.11 20.79
CA GLU A 238 7.59 -1.20 21.41
C GLU A 238 6.76 -2.49 21.49
N LEU A 239 5.54 -2.42 22.02
CA LEU A 239 4.64 -3.59 22.12
C LEU A 239 4.28 -4.16 20.74
N VAL A 240 4.06 -3.31 19.73
CA VAL A 240 3.89 -3.72 18.32
C VAL A 240 5.11 -4.48 17.78
N LYS A 241 6.33 -4.20 18.25
CA LYS A 241 7.54 -4.91 17.83
C LYS A 241 7.82 -6.19 18.63
N GLN A 242 7.54 -6.17 19.93
CA GLN A 242 7.99 -7.21 20.87
C GLN A 242 6.94 -8.32 21.04
N ASN A 243 5.65 -7.98 21.07
CA ASN A 243 4.56 -8.88 21.45
C ASN A 243 3.29 -8.63 20.59
N PRO A 244 3.38 -8.68 19.25
CA PRO A 244 2.30 -8.24 18.37
C PRO A 244 1.05 -9.13 18.42
N ILE A 245 1.20 -10.42 18.69
CA ILE A 245 0.09 -11.39 18.73
C ILE A 245 -0.69 -11.21 20.03
N GLU A 246 0.03 -11.06 21.14
CA GLU A 246 -0.50 -10.81 22.48
C GLU A 246 -1.21 -9.46 22.54
N PHE A 247 -0.66 -8.43 21.86
CA PHE A 247 -1.32 -7.12 21.75
C PHE A 247 -2.63 -7.19 20.97
N VAL A 248 -2.70 -7.98 19.89
CA VAL A 248 -3.96 -8.26 19.18
C VAL A 248 -4.95 -8.99 20.09
N ASN A 249 -4.49 -10.02 20.82
CA ASN A 249 -5.34 -10.80 21.72
C ASN A 249 -5.92 -9.96 22.86
N HIS A 250 -5.09 -9.16 23.53
CA HIS A 250 -5.52 -8.17 24.52
C HIS A 250 -6.61 -7.24 23.95
N ASN A 251 -6.39 -6.69 22.76
CA ASN A 251 -7.36 -5.84 22.06
C ASN A 251 -8.63 -6.56 21.55
N LYS A 252 -8.76 -7.90 21.69
CA LYS A 252 -10.05 -8.60 21.49
C LYS A 252 -11.00 -8.32 22.67
N ARG A 253 -10.50 -8.22 23.90
CA ARG A 253 -11.31 -8.09 25.13
C ARG A 253 -11.22 -6.71 25.79
N GLN A 254 -10.02 -6.13 25.88
CA GLN A 254 -9.74 -4.86 26.56
C GLN A 254 -9.53 -3.71 25.56
N ILE A 255 -9.45 -2.47 26.06
CA ILE A 255 -9.37 -1.26 25.25
C ILE A 255 -7.99 -0.59 25.41
N THR A 256 -7.27 -0.42 24.30
CA THR A 256 -6.01 0.35 24.26
C THR A 256 -6.24 1.74 23.71
N ARG A 257 -5.78 2.74 24.46
CA ARG A 257 -5.63 4.14 24.03
C ARG A 257 -4.16 4.45 23.72
N VAL A 258 -3.89 4.91 22.50
CA VAL A 258 -2.56 5.35 22.06
C VAL A 258 -2.58 6.84 21.76
N TYR A 259 -1.64 7.62 22.32
CA TYR A 259 -1.52 9.08 22.13
C TYR A 259 -0.10 9.52 21.71
N PRO A 260 0.09 10.66 21.01
CA PRO A 260 1.40 11.11 20.56
C PRO A 260 2.32 11.45 21.73
N LYS A 261 3.63 11.27 21.55
CA LYS A 261 4.65 11.62 22.55
C LYS A 261 4.79 13.14 22.70
N GLY A 262 5.10 13.62 23.91
CA GLY A 262 5.26 15.05 24.21
C GLY A 262 6.35 15.77 23.40
N LYS A 263 7.29 15.05 22.77
CA LYS A 263 8.28 15.65 21.85
C LYS A 263 7.67 16.22 20.55
N ARG A 264 6.37 16.03 20.28
CA ARG A 264 5.64 16.59 19.13
C ARG A 264 5.00 17.94 19.47
N VAL A 265 5.85 18.90 19.84
CA VAL A 265 5.43 20.28 20.20
C VAL A 265 4.76 21.01 19.03
N ASP A 266 5.08 20.58 17.81
CA ASP A 266 4.51 20.96 16.51
C ASP A 266 3.07 20.46 16.26
N SER A 267 2.46 19.74 17.21
CA SER A 267 1.17 19.07 17.04
C SER A 267 1.13 18.01 15.91
N SER A 268 2.26 17.51 15.41
CA SER A 268 2.29 16.48 14.36
C SER A 268 1.66 15.15 14.79
N ASN A 269 1.18 14.34 13.84
CA ASN A 269 0.59 13.03 14.13
C ASN A 269 1.54 11.83 13.96
N PHE A 270 1.22 10.75 14.66
CA PHE A 270 1.71 9.41 14.33
C PHE A 270 0.79 8.74 13.30
N TRP A 271 1.24 7.65 12.66
CA TRP A 271 0.44 6.86 11.73
C TRP A 271 -0.49 5.88 12.46
N PRO A 272 -1.81 6.12 12.60
CA PRO A 272 -2.67 5.27 13.44
C PRO A 272 -2.87 3.84 12.91
N ILE A 273 -2.69 3.63 11.59
CA ILE A 273 -2.70 2.30 10.97
C ILE A 273 -1.72 1.31 11.63
N LYS A 274 -0.59 1.80 12.17
CA LYS A 274 0.38 0.96 12.92
C LYS A 274 -0.26 0.28 14.14
N PHE A 275 -1.20 0.96 14.78
CA PHE A 275 -1.86 0.49 16.00
C PHE A 275 -3.21 -0.18 15.69
N TRP A 276 -3.91 0.26 14.64
CA TRP A 276 -5.07 -0.47 14.10
C TRP A 276 -4.69 -1.87 13.60
N ASN A 277 -3.49 -2.07 13.03
CA ASN A 277 -2.98 -3.39 12.66
C ASN A 277 -2.76 -4.33 13.87
N CYS A 278 -2.61 -3.79 15.09
CA CYS A 278 -2.62 -4.56 16.35
C CYS A 278 -3.97 -4.49 17.08
N GLY A 279 -5.00 -3.92 16.45
CA GLY A 279 -6.38 -3.88 16.95
C GLY A 279 -6.68 -2.80 17.99
N CYS A 280 -5.74 -1.89 18.28
CA CYS A 280 -5.94 -0.79 19.24
C CYS A 280 -7.09 0.10 18.78
N GLN A 281 -8.04 0.37 19.68
CA GLN A 281 -9.29 1.02 19.33
C GLN A 281 -9.17 2.54 19.34
N MET A 282 -8.49 3.10 20.36
CA MET A 282 -8.47 4.54 20.63
C MET A 282 -7.14 5.18 20.23
N THR A 283 -6.88 5.26 18.91
CA THR A 283 -5.69 5.90 18.35
C THR A 283 -5.88 7.41 18.24
N ALA A 284 -5.49 8.14 19.28
CA ALA A 284 -5.69 9.57 19.42
C ALA A 284 -4.82 10.37 18.42
N ILE A 285 -5.44 11.21 17.59
CA ILE A 285 -4.73 12.15 16.70
C ILE A 285 -4.96 13.62 17.10
N ASN A 286 -3.96 14.46 16.85
CA ASN A 286 -4.03 15.92 16.89
C ASN A 286 -4.84 16.41 15.69
N MET A 287 -5.97 17.04 15.96
CA MET A 287 -7.00 17.41 14.98
C MET A 287 -6.93 18.85 14.46
N GLN A 288 -5.92 19.59 14.90
CA GLN A 288 -5.54 20.92 14.43
C GLN A 288 -4.48 20.86 13.31
N THR A 289 -3.90 19.68 13.08
CA THR A 289 -2.83 19.45 12.10
C THR A 289 -3.36 18.64 10.92
N PRO A 290 -3.59 19.23 9.73
CA PRO A 290 -4.19 18.55 8.58
C PRO A 290 -3.22 17.65 7.80
N ASP A 291 -2.36 16.92 8.51
CA ASP A 291 -1.34 16.04 7.93
C ASP A 291 -1.92 14.75 7.34
N ILE A 292 -1.09 13.95 6.65
CA ILE A 292 -1.57 12.73 5.98
C ILE A 292 -2.15 11.70 6.98
N PRO A 293 -1.61 11.50 8.20
CA PRO A 293 -2.29 10.70 9.23
C PRO A 293 -3.66 11.24 9.66
N PHE A 294 -3.84 12.57 9.77
CA PHE A 294 -5.16 13.19 9.96
C PHE A 294 -6.10 12.85 8.78
N GLN A 295 -5.64 13.03 7.54
CA GLN A 295 -6.42 12.77 6.32
C GLN A 295 -6.87 11.30 6.25
N MET A 296 -6.00 10.37 6.66
CA MET A 296 -6.30 8.95 6.76
C MET A 296 -7.33 8.64 7.87
N ASN A 297 -7.24 9.29 9.03
CA ASN A 297 -8.21 9.13 10.11
C ASN A 297 -9.60 9.66 9.73
N ALA A 298 -9.65 10.85 9.09
CA ALA A 298 -10.89 11.44 8.62
C ALA A 298 -11.64 10.48 7.69
N ALA A 299 -10.97 9.97 6.66
CA ALA A 299 -11.57 9.04 5.70
C ALA A 299 -11.92 7.66 6.29
N PHE A 300 -11.03 7.08 7.11
CA PHE A 300 -11.29 5.79 7.78
C PHE A 300 -12.60 5.80 8.58
N PHE A 301 -12.93 6.93 9.22
CA PHE A 301 -14.16 7.08 9.99
C PHE A 301 -15.33 7.70 9.21
N GLU A 302 -15.21 7.92 7.89
CA GLU A 302 -16.40 8.09 7.05
C GLU A 302 -17.11 6.75 6.76
N GLN A 303 -16.38 5.63 6.85
CA GLN A 303 -16.96 4.29 6.82
C GLN A 303 -18.05 4.11 7.89
N ASN A 304 -18.97 3.17 7.65
CA ASN A 304 -20.07 2.88 8.56
C ASN A 304 -20.90 4.14 8.92
N GLY A 305 -21.23 4.95 7.90
CA GLY A 305 -22.14 6.09 7.99
C GLY A 305 -21.66 7.25 8.86
N ARG A 306 -20.35 7.55 8.88
CA ARG A 306 -19.74 8.58 9.76
C ARG A 306 -20.02 8.39 11.26
N SER A 307 -20.36 7.17 11.68
CA SER A 307 -20.70 6.84 13.07
C SER A 307 -19.55 7.00 14.07
N GLY A 308 -18.30 7.14 13.60
CA GLY A 308 -17.09 7.16 14.41
C GLY A 308 -16.67 5.79 14.95
N TYR A 309 -17.33 4.71 14.53
CA TYR A 309 -17.06 3.34 14.93
C TYR A 309 -16.91 2.44 13.69
N VAL A 310 -15.73 1.84 13.50
CA VAL A 310 -15.46 0.93 12.38
C VAL A 310 -15.23 -0.49 12.92
N PRO A 311 -16.04 -1.51 12.52
CA PRO A 311 -15.82 -2.89 12.96
C PRO A 311 -14.46 -3.43 12.49
N LYS A 312 -13.66 -3.97 13.43
CA LYS A 312 -12.36 -4.58 13.11
C LYS A 312 -12.53 -5.83 12.21
N PRO A 313 -11.50 -6.26 11.47
CA PRO A 313 -11.49 -7.55 10.77
C PRO A 313 -11.86 -8.73 11.68
N SER A 314 -12.42 -9.80 11.11
CA SER A 314 -12.88 -10.99 11.85
C SER A 314 -11.79 -11.62 12.72
N LEU A 315 -10.58 -11.76 12.17
CA LEU A 315 -9.39 -12.31 12.85
C LEU A 315 -8.99 -11.50 14.10
N MET A 316 -9.41 -10.24 14.19
CA MET A 316 -9.06 -9.30 15.28
C MET A 316 -10.23 -9.11 16.28
N ARG A 317 -11.23 -10.00 16.24
CA ARG A 317 -12.46 -9.97 17.07
C ARG A 317 -12.92 -11.34 17.55
N LYS A 318 -12.71 -12.39 16.74
CA LYS A 318 -12.90 -13.79 17.13
C LYS A 318 -11.91 -14.15 18.24
N ALA A 319 -12.35 -14.87 19.27
CA ALA A 319 -11.47 -15.30 20.36
C ALA A 319 -10.51 -16.38 19.84
N ASP A 320 -11.11 -17.39 19.20
CA ASP A 320 -10.57 -18.52 18.46
C ASP A 320 -9.55 -18.17 17.37
N ALA A 321 -9.71 -17.02 16.69
CA ALA A 321 -8.87 -16.69 15.55
C ALA A 321 -7.44 -16.31 15.99
N LYS A 322 -6.45 -17.06 15.50
CA LYS A 322 -5.04 -16.64 15.52
C LYS A 322 -4.83 -15.57 14.46
N PHE A 323 -3.96 -14.60 14.74
CA PHE A 323 -3.61 -13.51 13.81
C PHE A 323 -2.26 -12.93 14.21
N ASN A 324 -1.28 -12.94 13.30
CA ASN A 324 -0.03 -12.22 13.48
C ASN A 324 0.04 -11.04 12.50
N PRO A 325 0.11 -9.78 12.98
CA PRO A 325 0.28 -8.59 12.15
C PRO A 325 1.49 -8.58 11.20
N PHE A 326 2.43 -9.52 11.33
CA PHE A 326 3.62 -9.62 10.47
C PHE A 326 3.71 -10.91 9.66
N GLU A 327 2.81 -11.89 9.84
CA GLU A 327 2.89 -13.20 9.19
C GLU A 327 1.59 -13.60 8.49
N THR A 328 1.70 -13.77 7.18
CA THR A 328 0.55 -13.94 6.29
C THR A 328 0.08 -15.38 6.14
N HIS A 329 0.84 -16.35 6.65
CA HIS A 329 0.38 -17.75 6.79
C HIS A 329 -0.70 -17.90 7.87
N THR A 330 -0.95 -16.88 8.70
CA THR A 330 -2.04 -16.89 9.70
C THR A 330 -3.37 -16.42 9.11
N MET A 331 -3.47 -16.30 7.78
CA MET A 331 -4.54 -15.56 7.09
C MET A 331 -5.23 -16.36 5.97
N ASP A 332 -5.16 -17.70 5.98
CA ASP A 332 -5.66 -18.57 4.91
C ASP A 332 -7.15 -18.38 4.56
N LEU A 333 -7.94 -17.82 5.48
CA LEU A 333 -9.36 -17.46 5.29
C LEU A 333 -9.58 -16.01 4.82
N VAL A 334 -8.52 -15.33 4.35
CA VAL A 334 -8.58 -14.00 3.74
C VAL A 334 -8.27 -14.10 2.25
N VAL A 335 -9.28 -13.79 1.43
CA VAL A 335 -9.08 -13.61 -0.01
C VAL A 335 -8.23 -12.34 -0.22
N PRO A 336 -7.02 -12.44 -0.82
CA PRO A 336 -6.22 -11.28 -1.18
C PRO A 336 -6.83 -10.58 -2.39
N ALA A 337 -6.57 -9.29 -2.57
CA ALA A 337 -7.09 -8.52 -3.71
C ALA A 337 -5.99 -8.07 -4.67
N TYR A 338 -6.33 -8.02 -5.95
CA TYR A 338 -5.61 -7.23 -6.96
C TYR A 338 -6.25 -5.85 -7.09
N LEU A 339 -5.43 -4.82 -7.25
CA LEU A 339 -5.88 -3.47 -7.58
C LEU A 339 -4.94 -2.86 -8.62
N SER A 340 -5.49 -2.30 -9.71
CA SER A 340 -4.76 -1.36 -10.57
C SER A 340 -5.52 -0.05 -10.72
N VAL A 341 -4.77 1.05 -10.78
CA VAL A 341 -5.29 2.43 -10.82
C VAL A 341 -4.69 3.17 -12.00
N THR A 342 -5.51 3.58 -12.97
CA THR A 342 -5.10 4.46 -14.07
C THR A 342 -5.71 5.84 -13.86
N ILE A 343 -4.90 6.84 -13.55
CA ILE A 343 -5.35 8.23 -13.49
C ILE A 343 -5.43 8.78 -14.92
N ILE A 344 -6.60 9.24 -15.33
CA ILE A 344 -6.85 9.66 -16.72
C ILE A 344 -6.74 11.18 -16.84
N SER A 345 -7.48 11.92 -16.01
CA SER A 345 -7.52 13.38 -16.04
C SER A 345 -7.98 13.95 -14.69
N ALA A 346 -7.93 15.28 -14.53
CA ALA A 346 -8.68 16.00 -13.51
C ALA A 346 -9.69 16.97 -14.12
N GLN A 347 -10.59 17.47 -13.27
CA GLN A 347 -11.59 18.48 -13.60
C GLN A 347 -11.54 19.60 -12.54
N MET A 348 -11.62 20.85 -13.01
CA MET A 348 -11.88 22.06 -12.21
C MET A 348 -10.85 22.39 -11.10
N LEU A 349 -9.62 21.85 -11.15
CA LEU A 349 -8.54 22.14 -10.17
C LEU A 349 -8.35 23.64 -9.89
N SER A 350 -8.55 24.50 -10.90
CA SER A 350 -8.50 25.97 -10.83
C SER A 350 -9.49 26.62 -9.85
N PHE A 351 -10.40 25.86 -9.24
CA PHE A 351 -11.23 26.30 -8.11
C PHE A 351 -10.51 26.18 -6.74
N ALA A 352 -9.32 25.58 -6.69
CA ALA A 352 -8.52 25.33 -5.48
C ALA A 352 -7.04 25.80 -5.59
N CYS A 353 -6.73 26.59 -6.61
CA CYS A 353 -5.40 27.14 -6.92
C CYS A 353 -5.53 28.43 -7.73
N GLU A 354 -4.40 29.06 -8.04
CA GLU A 354 -4.35 30.25 -8.89
C GLU A 354 -4.65 29.93 -10.36
N LYS A 355 -4.79 30.96 -11.20
CA LYS A 355 -5.20 30.78 -12.60
C LYS A 355 -4.06 30.13 -13.40
N ARG A 356 -4.33 28.92 -13.92
CA ARG A 356 -3.41 28.03 -14.69
C ARG A 356 -2.29 27.40 -13.84
N PRO A 357 -2.61 26.46 -12.94
CA PRO A 357 -1.60 25.65 -12.27
C PRO A 357 -0.94 24.66 -13.25
N SER A 358 0.34 24.38 -13.03
CA SER A 358 1.02 23.19 -13.56
C SER A 358 0.87 22.05 -12.54
N THR A 359 0.31 20.89 -12.92
CA THR A 359 -0.19 19.89 -11.94
C THR A 359 0.22 18.45 -12.21
N TYR A 360 0.28 17.63 -11.17
CA TYR A 360 0.46 16.18 -11.25
C TYR A 360 -0.37 15.44 -10.20
N ALA A 361 -0.62 14.14 -10.41
CA ALA A 361 -1.32 13.29 -9.47
C ALA A 361 -0.44 12.15 -8.92
N GLU A 362 -0.70 11.73 -7.68
CA GLU A 362 -0.05 10.60 -7.00
C GLU A 362 -1.04 9.53 -6.52
N VAL A 363 -0.55 8.30 -6.39
CA VAL A 363 -1.24 7.19 -5.70
C VAL A 363 -0.34 6.64 -4.59
N ASN A 364 -0.67 6.93 -3.33
CA ASN A 364 0.03 6.40 -2.17
C ASN A 364 -0.76 5.20 -1.57
N PHE A 365 -0.10 4.18 -1.01
CA PHE A 365 -0.76 3.00 -0.41
C PHE A 365 -0.51 2.88 1.09
N TYR A 366 -1.54 2.51 1.85
CA TYR A 366 -1.53 2.30 3.29
C TYR A 366 -2.30 1.04 3.68
N GLY A 367 -1.88 0.34 4.74
CA GLY A 367 -2.61 -0.83 5.22
C GLY A 367 -1.80 -1.72 6.17
N HIS A 368 -1.97 -3.04 6.00
CA HIS A 368 -1.27 -4.07 6.76
C HIS A 368 0.25 -4.01 6.56
N PHE A 369 1.04 -4.47 7.54
CA PHE A 369 2.49 -4.26 7.54
C PHE A 369 3.20 -4.89 6.33
N ASN A 370 2.78 -6.07 5.89
CA ASN A 370 3.40 -6.74 4.73
C ASN A 370 2.96 -6.16 3.37
N ASP A 371 1.74 -5.63 3.29
CA ASP A 371 1.29 -4.89 2.10
C ASP A 371 2.05 -3.55 2.01
N LEU A 372 2.17 -2.86 3.14
CA LEU A 372 2.91 -1.61 3.25
C LEU A 372 4.40 -1.80 2.92
N SER A 373 5.05 -2.88 3.38
CA SER A 373 6.47 -3.12 3.09
C SER A 373 6.75 -3.46 1.62
N ARG A 374 5.77 -4.08 0.91
CA ARG A 374 5.80 -4.30 -0.54
C ARG A 374 5.57 -3.01 -1.34
N PHE A 375 4.54 -2.23 -0.99
CA PHE A 375 4.05 -1.15 -1.86
C PHE A 375 4.59 0.25 -1.51
N SER A 376 4.90 0.56 -0.24
CA SER A 376 5.32 1.93 0.16
C SER A 376 6.64 2.42 -0.44
N LYS A 377 7.46 1.51 -0.98
CA LYS A 377 8.71 1.84 -1.67
C LYS A 377 8.50 2.35 -3.11
N ARG A 378 7.33 2.09 -3.71
CA ARG A 378 7.01 2.53 -5.08
C ARG A 378 6.38 3.93 -5.02
N LYS A 379 7.00 4.92 -5.68
CA LYS A 379 6.39 6.24 -5.92
C LYS A 379 5.54 6.18 -7.18
N TYR A 380 4.22 6.06 -7.04
CA TYR A 380 3.30 6.18 -8.16
C TYR A 380 2.87 7.63 -8.34
N ARG A 381 3.35 8.26 -9.40
CA ARG A 381 3.11 9.65 -9.77
C ARG A 381 2.98 9.76 -11.29
N THR A 382 2.03 10.55 -11.77
CA THR A 382 1.88 10.88 -13.20
C THR A 382 2.92 11.91 -13.63
N ARG A 383 3.10 12.12 -14.93
CA ARG A 383 3.76 13.34 -15.42
C ARG A 383 3.05 14.61 -14.91
N ILE A 384 3.77 15.73 -15.00
CA ILE A 384 3.19 17.07 -14.84
C ILE A 384 2.45 17.43 -16.15
N VAL A 385 1.28 18.04 -16.03
CA VAL A 385 0.56 18.70 -17.12
C VAL A 385 0.66 20.21 -16.86
N MET A 386 1.29 20.94 -17.77
CA MET A 386 1.54 22.37 -17.57
C MET A 386 0.27 23.21 -17.78
N ASP A 387 0.15 24.29 -17.01
CA ASP A 387 -0.76 25.43 -17.16
C ASP A 387 -2.26 25.12 -17.37
N ASN A 388 -2.70 23.90 -17.06
CA ASN A 388 -4.08 23.45 -17.19
C ASN A 388 -4.67 23.02 -15.83
N GLY A 389 -5.46 23.92 -15.24
CA GLY A 389 -6.28 23.63 -14.06
C GLY A 389 -7.74 23.30 -14.36
N ILE A 390 -8.18 23.29 -15.61
CA ILE A 390 -9.60 23.10 -15.95
C ILE A 390 -9.88 21.63 -16.28
N ASN A 391 -9.06 21.02 -17.14
CA ASN A 391 -9.25 19.66 -17.65
C ASN A 391 -7.93 18.91 -17.97
N PRO A 392 -6.88 18.94 -17.13
CA PRO A 392 -5.59 18.32 -17.45
C PRO A 392 -5.71 16.80 -17.64
N ILE A 393 -5.10 16.27 -18.70
CA ILE A 393 -5.09 14.85 -19.02
C ILE A 393 -3.73 14.25 -18.64
N TYR A 394 -3.73 13.39 -17.63
CA TYR A 394 -2.55 12.71 -17.10
C TYR A 394 -2.23 11.40 -17.79
N MET A 395 -3.18 10.76 -18.48
CA MET A 395 -2.89 9.54 -19.24
C MET A 395 -2.07 9.86 -20.50
N ASN A 396 -1.06 9.04 -20.78
CA ASN A 396 -0.44 8.91 -22.10
C ASN A 396 -0.48 7.41 -22.44
N PHE A 397 -0.67 7.05 -23.70
CA PHE A 397 -0.77 5.67 -24.18
C PHE A 397 0.48 4.82 -23.89
N CYS A 398 1.58 5.44 -23.46
CA CYS A 398 2.82 4.79 -23.03
C CYS A 398 2.99 4.62 -21.50
N GLU A 399 2.17 5.25 -20.65
CA GLU A 399 2.28 5.15 -19.19
C GLU A 399 1.45 3.95 -18.66
N GLU A 400 2.08 3.00 -17.95
CA GLU A 400 1.36 1.86 -17.36
C GLU A 400 0.57 2.24 -16.10
N SER A 401 -0.56 1.56 -15.91
CA SER A 401 -1.41 1.67 -14.72
C SER A 401 -0.68 1.29 -13.42
N PHE A 402 -1.03 1.96 -12.32
CA PHE A 402 -0.40 1.79 -11.01
C PHE A 402 -0.91 0.53 -10.31
N LYS A 403 -0.13 -0.56 -10.38
CA LYS A 403 -0.53 -1.91 -9.95
C LYS A 403 -0.15 -2.23 -8.50
N PHE A 404 -1.07 -2.83 -7.77
CA PHE A 404 -0.91 -3.38 -6.42
C PHE A 404 -1.26 -4.87 -6.50
N GLU A 405 -0.31 -5.69 -6.97
CA GLU A 405 -0.62 -7.00 -7.55
C GLU A 405 -1.27 -7.99 -6.57
N LYS A 406 -0.82 -8.03 -5.31
CA LYS A 406 -1.30 -8.95 -4.26
C LYS A 406 -1.38 -8.19 -2.94
N ILE A 407 -2.56 -7.65 -2.64
CA ILE A 407 -2.90 -7.02 -1.35
C ILE A 407 -3.41 -8.11 -0.43
N ILE A 408 -2.62 -8.49 0.56
CA ILE A 408 -2.82 -9.67 1.41
C ILE A 408 -3.91 -9.42 2.46
N PHE A 409 -4.07 -8.19 2.95
CA PHE A 409 -5.15 -7.86 3.88
C PHE A 409 -6.01 -6.67 3.38
N PRO A 410 -6.84 -6.88 2.33
CA PRO A 410 -7.72 -5.84 1.77
C PRO A 410 -8.66 -5.23 2.82
N ALA A 411 -8.88 -5.96 3.93
CA ALA A 411 -9.66 -5.50 5.06
C ALA A 411 -9.17 -4.18 5.69
N MET A 412 -7.85 -3.94 5.69
CA MET A 412 -7.19 -2.74 6.24
C MET A 412 -6.54 -1.86 5.16
N ALA A 413 -6.50 -2.33 3.91
CA ALA A 413 -5.83 -1.64 2.81
C ALA A 413 -6.63 -0.43 2.30
N SER A 414 -5.90 0.66 2.02
CA SER A 414 -6.43 1.93 1.53
C SER A 414 -5.42 2.60 0.59
N ILE A 415 -5.89 3.20 -0.50
CA ILE A 415 -5.09 4.11 -1.33
C ILE A 415 -5.42 5.56 -0.99
N ARG A 416 -4.48 6.46 -1.26
CA ARG A 416 -4.66 7.91 -1.28
C ARG A 416 -4.38 8.38 -2.70
N LEU A 417 -5.39 8.92 -3.35
CA LEU A 417 -5.22 9.74 -4.55
C LEU A 417 -4.97 11.18 -4.10
N ALA A 418 -4.03 11.88 -4.72
CA ALA A 418 -3.79 13.29 -4.42
C ALA A 418 -3.29 14.04 -5.67
N VAL A 419 -3.68 15.30 -5.79
CA VAL A 419 -3.26 16.20 -6.86
C VAL A 419 -2.48 17.36 -6.25
N TYR A 420 -1.35 17.65 -6.87
CA TYR A 420 -0.36 18.63 -6.43
C TYR A 420 -0.06 19.60 -7.58
N GLU A 421 0.32 20.81 -7.22
CA GLU A 421 1.07 21.69 -8.11
C GLU A 421 2.50 21.16 -8.28
N ASP A 422 3.15 21.51 -9.38
CA ASP A 422 4.56 21.22 -9.67
C ASP A 422 5.52 21.61 -8.52
N ASN A 423 5.25 22.74 -7.87
CA ASN A 423 5.93 23.25 -6.66
C ASN A 423 5.75 22.36 -5.40
N GLY A 424 4.88 21.34 -5.45
CA GLY A 424 4.61 20.41 -4.35
C GLY A 424 3.44 20.79 -3.42
N ARG A 425 2.74 21.89 -3.67
CA ARG A 425 1.55 22.31 -2.91
C ARG A 425 0.37 21.37 -3.20
N LEU A 426 -0.27 20.89 -2.13
CA LEU A 426 -1.45 20.02 -2.26
C LEU A 426 -2.67 20.83 -2.70
N ILE A 427 -3.21 20.54 -3.89
CA ILE A 427 -4.50 21.06 -4.36
C ILE A 427 -5.63 20.30 -3.65
N GLY A 428 -5.58 18.96 -3.68
CA GLY A 428 -6.58 18.14 -3.00
C GLY A 428 -6.28 16.65 -2.98
N HIS A 429 -6.97 15.91 -2.12
CA HIS A 429 -6.78 14.48 -1.92
C HIS A 429 -8.11 13.71 -1.80
N CYS A 430 -8.07 12.39 -1.97
CA CYS A 430 -9.13 11.48 -1.60
C CYS A 430 -8.53 10.15 -1.10
N PHE A 431 -8.99 9.65 0.04
CA PHE A 431 -8.61 8.32 0.56
C PHE A 431 -9.72 7.33 0.22
N LEU A 432 -9.35 6.17 -0.34
CA LEU A 432 -10.27 5.12 -0.77
C LEU A 432 -9.85 3.78 -0.16
N HIS A 433 -10.73 3.14 0.61
CA HIS A 433 -10.50 1.80 1.13
C HIS A 433 -10.68 0.76 0.01
N VAL A 434 -9.78 -0.22 -0.08
CA VAL A 434 -9.73 -1.15 -1.23
C VAL A 434 -11.05 -1.92 -1.40
N ARG A 435 -11.66 -2.40 -0.31
CA ARG A 435 -13.00 -3.03 -0.30
C ARG A 435 -14.18 -2.11 -0.66
N SER A 436 -13.95 -0.81 -0.84
CA SER A 436 -14.99 0.19 -1.17
C SER A 436 -14.80 0.79 -2.57
N ILE A 437 -13.66 0.55 -3.23
CA ILE A 437 -13.44 0.91 -4.62
C ILE A 437 -14.43 0.10 -5.49
N GLN A 438 -15.04 0.75 -6.48
CA GLN A 438 -15.84 0.08 -7.51
C GLN A 438 -15.03 0.06 -8.81
N PRO A 439 -14.84 -1.09 -9.48
CA PRO A 439 -14.08 -1.17 -10.73
C PRO A 439 -14.77 -0.40 -11.86
N GLY A 440 -14.03 -0.15 -12.95
CA GLY A 440 -14.46 0.67 -14.08
C GLY A 440 -14.06 2.15 -13.94
N PHE A 441 -14.56 2.98 -14.86
CA PHE A 441 -14.31 4.43 -14.89
C PHE A 441 -15.13 5.15 -13.81
N ARG A 442 -14.49 6.04 -13.04
CA ARG A 442 -15.08 6.78 -11.92
C ARG A 442 -14.53 8.20 -11.85
N HIS A 443 -15.39 9.17 -11.58
CA HIS A 443 -14.95 10.44 -10.98
C HIS A 443 -14.76 10.24 -9.47
N ILE A 444 -13.70 10.83 -8.92
CA ILE A 444 -13.36 10.84 -7.50
C ILE A 444 -13.25 12.31 -7.06
N PRO A 445 -14.06 12.78 -6.08
CA PRO A 445 -14.09 14.18 -5.71
C PRO A 445 -12.97 14.46 -4.71
N LEU A 446 -12.24 15.54 -4.93
CA LEU A 446 -11.11 15.90 -4.10
C LEU A 446 -11.55 16.72 -2.87
N ARG A 447 -10.70 16.66 -1.85
CA ARG A 447 -10.87 17.33 -0.58
C ARG A 447 -9.62 18.12 -0.23
N ASN A 448 -9.77 19.24 0.46
CA ASN A 448 -8.64 19.99 0.99
C ASN A 448 -7.91 19.19 2.09
N ALA A 449 -6.78 19.69 2.59
CA ALA A 449 -5.99 19.01 3.63
C ALA A 449 -6.80 18.71 4.92
N HIS A 450 -7.84 19.50 5.22
CA HIS A 450 -8.78 19.27 6.32
C HIS A 450 -9.89 18.24 6.00
N SER A 451 -9.75 17.51 4.89
CA SER A 451 -10.69 16.51 4.35
C SER A 451 -12.12 17.03 4.09
N ARG A 452 -12.29 18.34 3.92
CA ARG A 452 -13.55 18.97 3.47
C ARG A 452 -13.63 18.93 1.93
N PRO A 453 -14.81 18.68 1.32
CA PRO A 453 -14.97 18.67 -0.13
C PRO A 453 -14.56 19.98 -0.81
N LEU A 454 -14.03 19.88 -2.03
CA LEU A 454 -13.65 21.01 -2.88
C LEU A 454 -14.69 21.35 -3.97
N GLY A 455 -15.95 20.95 -3.80
CA GLY A 455 -17.00 21.17 -4.80
C GLY A 455 -16.78 20.31 -6.06
N PRO A 456 -16.72 20.89 -7.27
CA PRO A 456 -16.62 20.12 -8.53
C PRO A 456 -15.23 19.52 -8.79
N VAL A 457 -14.21 19.91 -8.01
CA VAL A 457 -12.82 19.47 -8.19
C VAL A 457 -12.72 17.95 -8.06
N SER A 458 -12.33 17.27 -9.14
CA SER A 458 -12.29 15.81 -9.17
C SER A 458 -11.19 15.24 -10.06
N LEU A 459 -10.86 13.95 -9.83
CA LEU A 459 -10.05 13.11 -10.71
C LEU A 459 -10.97 12.16 -11.48
N PHE A 460 -10.67 11.90 -12.75
CA PHE A 460 -11.25 10.81 -13.52
C PHE A 460 -10.25 9.64 -13.59
N VAL A 461 -10.69 8.46 -13.15
CA VAL A 461 -9.82 7.31 -12.85
C VAL A 461 -10.48 6.02 -13.32
N LEU A 462 -9.71 5.14 -13.96
CA LEU A 462 -10.10 3.74 -14.20
C LEU A 462 -9.53 2.85 -13.10
N PHE A 463 -10.40 2.09 -12.44
CA PHE A 463 -10.02 1.07 -11.47
C PHE A 463 -10.22 -0.33 -12.05
N LEU A 464 -9.21 -1.19 -11.91
CA LEU A 464 -9.36 -2.64 -12.04
C LEU A 464 -9.24 -3.24 -10.64
N VAL A 465 -10.28 -3.92 -10.18
CA VAL A 465 -10.32 -4.57 -8.85
C VAL A 465 -10.94 -5.95 -9.01
N HIS A 466 -10.24 -6.97 -8.53
CA HIS A 466 -10.73 -8.35 -8.47
C HIS A 466 -9.97 -9.10 -7.36
N ASP A 467 -10.44 -10.29 -7.02
CA ASP A 467 -9.70 -11.17 -6.11
C ASP A 467 -8.39 -11.61 -6.76
N TYR A 468 -7.35 -11.77 -5.94
CA TYR A 468 -6.05 -12.22 -6.41
C TYR A 468 -6.09 -13.72 -6.70
N ILE A 469 -5.66 -14.08 -7.91
CA ILE A 469 -5.42 -15.46 -8.33
C ILE A 469 -3.91 -15.61 -8.51
N ASP A 470 -3.34 -16.70 -8.01
CA ASP A 470 -1.91 -17.02 -8.20
C ASP A 470 -1.70 -17.64 -9.59
N ASP A 471 -0.56 -17.37 -10.24
CA ASP A 471 -0.34 -17.72 -11.66
C ASP A 471 -0.50 -19.24 -11.91
N GLY A 472 -0.09 -20.07 -10.95
CA GLY A 472 -0.25 -21.53 -11.00
C GLY A 472 -1.68 -22.04 -10.79
N SER A 473 -2.61 -21.19 -10.35
CA SER A 473 -4.00 -21.53 -10.06
C SER A 473 -5.02 -20.93 -11.03
N VAL A 474 -4.58 -20.12 -12.01
CA VAL A 474 -5.47 -19.45 -12.98
C VAL A 474 -6.37 -20.45 -13.72
N ASN A 475 -5.82 -21.56 -14.22
CA ASN A 475 -6.61 -22.57 -14.93
C ASN A 475 -7.67 -23.23 -14.03
N LEU A 476 -7.33 -23.50 -12.77
CA LEU A 476 -8.26 -24.07 -11.78
C LEU A 476 -9.39 -23.08 -11.45
N VAL A 477 -9.07 -21.80 -11.23
CA VAL A 477 -10.10 -20.78 -10.92
C VAL A 477 -11.00 -20.52 -12.12
N ASN A 478 -10.45 -20.48 -13.35
CA ASN A 478 -11.25 -20.38 -14.57
C ASN A 478 -12.20 -21.57 -14.73
N ALA A 479 -11.73 -22.80 -14.44
CA ALA A 479 -12.56 -24.00 -14.46
C ALA A 479 -13.65 -23.98 -13.37
N LEU A 480 -13.36 -23.45 -12.18
CA LEU A 480 -14.37 -23.27 -11.12
C LEU A 480 -15.37 -22.14 -11.43
N GLN A 481 -15.00 -21.14 -12.24
CA GLN A 481 -15.89 -20.08 -12.70
C GLN A 481 -16.80 -20.51 -13.86
N ASN A 482 -16.32 -21.37 -14.76
CA ASN A 482 -17.13 -21.98 -15.82
C ASN A 482 -16.94 -23.51 -15.88
N PRO A 483 -17.55 -24.26 -14.94
CA PRO A 483 -17.35 -25.72 -14.85
C PRO A 483 -17.92 -26.48 -16.04
N ILE A 484 -18.95 -25.95 -16.72
CA ILE A 484 -19.56 -26.58 -17.89
C ILE A 484 -18.59 -26.54 -19.08
N GLU A 485 -17.96 -25.39 -19.35
CA GLU A 485 -16.96 -25.25 -20.41
C GLU A 485 -15.69 -26.05 -20.09
N ALA A 486 -15.28 -26.12 -18.82
CA ALA A 486 -14.14 -26.94 -18.40
C ALA A 486 -14.40 -28.43 -18.56
N MET A 487 -15.56 -28.93 -18.11
CA MET A 487 -15.94 -30.34 -18.26
C MET A 487 -16.10 -30.72 -19.73
N LYS A 488 -16.70 -29.85 -20.55
CA LYS A 488 -16.78 -30.05 -22.00
C LYS A 488 -15.39 -30.22 -22.64
N LYS A 489 -14.43 -29.35 -22.32
CA LYS A 489 -13.05 -29.46 -22.84
C LYS A 489 -12.32 -30.72 -22.38
N ILE A 490 -12.62 -31.22 -21.18
CA ILE A 490 -12.09 -32.50 -20.70
C ILE A 490 -12.67 -33.64 -21.54
N MET A 491 -14.00 -33.72 -21.70
CA MET A 491 -14.67 -34.72 -22.52
C MET A 491 -14.17 -34.70 -23.98
N GLU A 492 -14.10 -33.52 -24.61
CA GLU A 492 -13.54 -33.35 -25.97
C GLU A 492 -12.08 -33.83 -26.07
N SER A 493 -11.29 -33.71 -25.00
CA SER A 493 -9.90 -34.21 -24.96
C SER A 493 -9.81 -35.72 -24.71
N GLU A 494 -10.73 -36.30 -23.93
CA GLU A 494 -10.82 -37.73 -23.65
C GLU A 494 -11.34 -38.49 -24.88
N GLU A 495 -12.35 -37.95 -25.56
CA GLU A 495 -12.85 -38.44 -26.85
C GLU A 495 -11.75 -38.40 -27.93
N ALA A 496 -11.01 -37.29 -28.04
CA ALA A 496 -9.90 -37.17 -28.98
C ALA A 496 -8.73 -38.13 -28.65
N ALA A 497 -8.41 -38.33 -27.37
CA ALA A 497 -7.38 -39.28 -26.94
C ALA A 497 -7.79 -40.74 -27.19
N SER A 498 -9.07 -41.07 -26.96
CA SER A 498 -9.64 -42.39 -27.26
C SER A 498 -9.64 -42.68 -28.75
N ALA A 499 -10.09 -41.73 -29.59
CA ALA A 499 -10.04 -41.85 -31.04
C ALA A 499 -8.61 -42.05 -31.58
N ALA A 500 -7.61 -41.39 -30.99
CA ALA A 500 -6.21 -41.55 -31.35
C ALA A 500 -5.61 -42.92 -30.98
N LEU A 501 -6.21 -43.65 -30.03
CA LEU A 501 -5.76 -44.98 -29.59
C LEU A 501 -6.37 -46.13 -30.40
N ILE A 502 -7.50 -45.91 -31.09
CA ILE A 502 -8.35 -47.00 -31.61
C ILE A 502 -8.03 -47.40 -33.06
N ASN A 503 -7.34 -46.58 -33.88
CA ASN A 503 -7.16 -46.87 -35.31
C ASN A 503 -5.69 -46.95 -35.81
N PRO A 504 -5.04 -48.12 -35.70
CA PRO A 504 -3.73 -48.41 -36.32
C PRO A 504 -3.73 -48.39 -37.86
N ILE A 505 -4.89 -48.51 -38.50
CA ILE A 505 -4.99 -48.63 -39.97
C ILE A 505 -4.89 -47.24 -40.61
N ASP A 506 -5.57 -46.25 -40.05
CA ASP A 506 -5.53 -44.88 -40.57
C ASP A 506 -4.18 -44.19 -40.34
N THR A 507 -3.43 -44.57 -39.29
CA THR A 507 -2.07 -44.08 -39.05
C THR A 507 -1.04 -44.63 -40.04
N MET A 508 -1.28 -45.79 -40.66
CA MET A 508 -0.48 -46.26 -41.81
C MET A 508 -0.91 -45.55 -43.10
N LYS A 509 -2.21 -45.47 -43.39
CA LYS A 509 -2.74 -44.78 -44.58
C LYS A 509 -2.36 -43.29 -44.61
N GLN A 510 -2.32 -42.62 -43.46
CA GLN A 510 -1.85 -41.23 -43.36
C GLN A 510 -0.35 -41.11 -43.66
N ARG A 511 0.49 -42.10 -43.32
CA ARG A 511 1.92 -42.07 -43.67
C ARG A 511 2.16 -42.21 -45.17
N GLU A 512 1.43 -43.10 -45.84
CA GLU A 512 1.44 -43.20 -47.31
C GLU A 512 0.97 -41.88 -47.95
N LYS A 513 -0.15 -41.33 -47.45
CA LYS A 513 -0.71 -40.07 -47.98
C LYS A 513 0.20 -38.85 -47.72
N MET A 514 0.96 -38.84 -46.63
CA MET A 514 1.95 -37.81 -46.33
C MET A 514 3.23 -37.94 -47.15
N LEU A 515 3.62 -39.15 -47.58
CA LEU A 515 4.73 -39.36 -48.50
C LEU A 515 4.37 -38.85 -49.91
N LEU A 516 3.20 -39.22 -50.43
CA LEU A 516 2.69 -38.72 -51.71
C LEU A 516 2.53 -37.18 -51.71
N ALA A 517 1.96 -36.62 -50.63
CA ALA A 517 1.79 -35.17 -50.48
C ALA A 517 3.10 -34.40 -50.15
N LEU A 518 4.26 -35.06 -50.17
CA LEU A 518 5.59 -34.43 -50.07
C LEU A 518 6.29 -34.29 -51.43
N GLU A 519 5.82 -34.99 -52.46
CA GLU A 519 6.34 -34.89 -53.83
C GLU A 519 5.54 -33.90 -54.69
N GLU A 520 4.26 -33.65 -54.36
CA GLU A 520 3.37 -32.77 -55.14
C GLU A 520 2.93 -31.48 -54.42
N SER A 521 3.15 -30.35 -55.12
CA SER A 521 2.53 -29.02 -54.98
C SER A 521 3.04 -28.01 -53.93
N GLU A 522 3.35 -26.81 -54.44
CA GLU A 522 3.47 -25.56 -53.67
C GLU A 522 2.08 -24.99 -53.30
N PRO A 523 1.94 -24.21 -52.21
CA PRO A 523 0.62 -23.76 -51.73
C PRO A 523 0.10 -22.46 -52.39
N GLN A 524 -1.16 -22.46 -52.87
CA GLN A 524 -1.94 -21.26 -53.19
C GLN A 524 -3.27 -21.18 -52.42
N SER A 525 -3.68 -19.93 -52.11
CA SER A 525 -5.07 -19.39 -51.99
C SER A 525 -6.17 -20.20 -51.25
N LEU A 526 -6.71 -19.73 -50.11
CA LEU A 526 -7.90 -18.82 -49.96
C LEU A 526 -9.28 -19.50 -50.19
N SER A 527 -10.43 -19.10 -49.61
CA SER A 527 -10.77 -18.01 -48.65
C SER A 527 -12.21 -18.16 -48.08
N ALA A 528 -12.50 -17.43 -46.99
CA ALA A 528 -13.84 -16.98 -46.53
C ALA A 528 -14.83 -18.10 -46.07
N GLU A 529 -16.00 -17.86 -45.45
CA GLU A 529 -16.86 -16.68 -45.10
C GLU A 529 -17.49 -16.94 -43.68
N SER A 530 -18.41 -16.20 -43.02
CA SER A 530 -18.93 -14.80 -42.95
C SER A 530 -20.23 -14.81 -42.09
N ALA A 531 -20.81 -13.76 -41.49
CA ALA A 531 -20.33 -12.52 -40.84
C ALA A 531 -21.54 -11.93 -40.04
N LEU A 532 -21.93 -10.67 -40.31
CA LEU A 532 -23.26 -10.03 -40.07
C LEU A 532 -23.62 -9.63 -38.61
N TRP A 533 -24.26 -8.49 -38.32
CA TRP A 533 -24.82 -7.41 -39.18
C TRP A 533 -24.36 -6.01 -38.71
N ASP A 534 -24.19 -5.07 -39.65
CA ASP A 534 -23.98 -3.63 -39.41
C ASP A 534 -24.95 -2.78 -40.26
N ILE A 535 -25.68 -1.86 -39.62
CA ILE A 535 -26.54 -0.81 -40.19
C ILE A 535 -26.45 0.36 -39.16
N GLN A 536 -26.19 1.63 -39.48
CA GLN A 536 -26.38 2.43 -40.71
C GLN A 536 -25.20 3.41 -40.93
N ARG A 537 -25.17 4.18 -42.04
CA ARG A 537 -24.05 5.10 -42.39
C ARG A 537 -24.36 6.58 -42.15
N SER A 538 -23.28 7.39 -42.18
CA SER A 538 -23.23 8.85 -42.42
C SER A 538 -23.64 9.75 -41.23
N GLU A 539 -23.10 10.96 -41.05
CA GLU A 539 -22.23 11.80 -41.93
C GLU A 539 -20.81 12.10 -41.35
N GLU A 540 -20.34 13.36 -41.42
CA GLU A 540 -19.10 13.94 -40.86
C GLU A 540 -17.71 13.50 -41.40
N GLY A 541 -17.65 12.88 -42.59
CA GLY A 541 -16.39 12.66 -43.30
C GLY A 541 -15.82 13.91 -44.00
N LYS A 542 -15.35 14.95 -43.27
CA LYS A 542 -14.87 16.19 -43.94
C LYS A 542 -13.72 17.05 -43.36
N GLU A 543 -12.98 16.62 -42.33
CA GLU A 543 -11.83 17.43 -41.83
C GLU A 543 -10.49 16.69 -41.63
N PHE A 544 -10.42 15.37 -41.77
CA PHE A 544 -9.19 14.61 -41.50
C PHE A 544 -8.12 14.64 -42.61
N SER A 545 -8.40 15.27 -43.76
CA SER A 545 -7.54 15.19 -44.96
C SER A 545 -6.29 16.10 -44.95
N ARG A 546 -5.86 16.60 -43.78
CA ARG A 546 -4.78 17.61 -43.66
C ARG A 546 -3.57 17.20 -42.81
N MET A 547 -3.47 15.93 -42.39
CA MET A 547 -2.27 15.38 -41.74
C MET A 547 -1.57 14.24 -42.51
N THR A 548 -2.13 13.79 -43.64
CA THR A 548 -1.67 12.58 -44.36
C THR A 548 -0.38 12.77 -45.19
N GLN A 549 0.48 13.73 -44.83
CA GLN A 549 1.69 14.10 -45.59
C GLN A 549 3.01 13.78 -44.87
N VAL A 550 3.00 12.84 -43.90
CA VAL A 550 4.21 12.26 -43.30
C VAL A 550 4.17 10.73 -43.42
N ARG A 551 4.67 10.18 -44.53
CA ARG A 551 4.87 8.73 -44.75
C ARG A 551 6.26 8.44 -45.31
N LYS A 552 6.81 7.28 -44.92
CA LYS A 552 8.19 6.76 -45.07
C LYS A 552 9.16 7.33 -44.01
N LYS A 553 9.90 6.51 -43.24
CA LYS A 553 10.07 5.03 -43.20
C LYS A 553 9.63 4.45 -41.83
N LEU A 554 9.57 3.11 -41.70
CA LEU A 554 9.76 2.49 -40.37
C LEU A 554 11.19 2.73 -39.89
N LYS A 555 11.48 2.54 -38.58
CA LYS A 555 12.85 2.61 -38.07
C LYS A 555 13.80 1.75 -38.90
N GLU A 556 14.94 2.30 -39.29
CA GLU A 556 15.95 1.56 -40.06
C GLU A 556 16.78 0.60 -39.19
N ARG A 557 16.75 0.79 -37.86
CA ARG A 557 17.42 -0.03 -36.83
C ARG A 557 16.44 -0.45 -35.73
N PHE A 558 16.70 -1.58 -35.09
CA PHE A 558 15.96 -2.01 -33.90
C PHE A 558 16.54 -1.41 -32.63
N TYR A 559 15.72 -1.21 -31.60
CA TYR A 559 16.21 -0.91 -30.25
C TYR A 559 17.19 -1.99 -29.76
N LEU A 560 17.01 -3.24 -30.19
CA LEU A 560 17.97 -4.33 -29.98
C LEU A 560 19.40 -4.03 -30.50
N ASP A 561 19.53 -3.30 -31.61
CA ASP A 561 20.82 -2.90 -32.18
C ASP A 561 21.46 -1.78 -31.35
N ASP A 562 20.68 -0.76 -30.97
CA ASP A 562 21.14 0.43 -30.24
C ASP A 562 21.22 0.23 -28.69
N MET A 563 20.72 -0.90 -28.14
CA MET A 563 20.70 -1.16 -26.69
C MET A 563 22.11 -1.37 -26.12
N GLU A 564 22.53 -0.52 -25.17
CA GLU A 564 23.81 -0.62 -24.47
C GLU A 564 23.97 -1.94 -23.67
N ILE A 565 25.03 -2.70 -23.99
CA ILE A 565 25.45 -3.92 -23.28
C ILE A 565 26.72 -3.60 -22.47
N ARG A 566 26.54 -3.11 -21.23
CA ARG A 566 27.64 -2.97 -20.28
C ARG A 566 28.12 -4.33 -19.78
N PHE A 567 29.32 -4.72 -20.19
CA PHE A 567 30.12 -5.77 -19.55
C PHE A 567 30.74 -5.23 -18.25
N LEU A 568 31.19 -6.13 -17.35
CA LEU A 568 31.86 -5.76 -16.10
C LEU A 568 33.35 -6.06 -16.21
N SER A 569 34.21 -5.20 -15.68
CA SER A 569 35.67 -5.43 -15.65
C SER A 569 36.09 -6.51 -14.63
N GLU A 570 37.34 -6.99 -14.70
CA GLU A 570 37.91 -7.86 -13.66
C GLU A 570 37.85 -7.19 -12.28
N ASP A 571 38.09 -5.88 -12.21
CA ASP A 571 38.11 -5.11 -10.95
C ASP A 571 36.70 -4.94 -10.35
N GLU A 572 35.68 -4.71 -11.19
CA GLU A 572 34.27 -4.67 -10.76
C GLU A 572 33.81 -6.05 -10.23
N LEU A 573 34.30 -7.14 -10.84
CA LEU A 573 34.01 -8.50 -10.43
C LEU A 573 34.80 -8.91 -9.18
N ALA A 574 36.06 -8.49 -9.04
CA ALA A 574 36.90 -8.69 -7.86
C ALA A 574 36.39 -7.89 -6.65
N SER A 575 35.79 -6.72 -6.87
CA SER A 575 35.11 -5.92 -5.84
C SER A 575 33.84 -6.60 -5.26
N SER A 576 33.44 -7.76 -5.80
CA SER A 576 32.32 -8.56 -5.29
C SER A 576 32.55 -9.03 -3.86
N GLN A 577 31.50 -8.94 -3.03
CA GLN A 577 31.52 -9.37 -1.61
C GLN A 577 32.06 -10.80 -1.39
N LYS A 578 31.93 -11.70 -2.38
CA LYS A 578 32.48 -13.07 -2.32
C LYS A 578 34.01 -13.08 -2.41
N VAL A 579 34.57 -12.34 -3.36
CA VAL A 579 36.02 -12.25 -3.60
C VAL A 579 36.68 -11.46 -2.48
N VAL A 580 36.13 -10.29 -2.12
CA VAL A 580 36.60 -9.48 -0.97
C VAL A 580 36.55 -10.26 0.36
N LYS A 581 35.63 -11.22 0.52
CA LYS A 581 35.60 -12.10 1.71
C LYS A 581 36.72 -13.15 1.66
N LEU A 582 37.01 -13.73 0.50
CA LEU A 582 38.13 -14.66 0.32
C LEU A 582 39.47 -13.96 0.58
N GLU A 583 39.68 -12.79 -0.02
CA GLU A 583 40.85 -11.92 0.17
C GLU A 583 41.08 -11.57 1.65
N LYS A 584 40.02 -11.19 2.38
CA LYS A 584 40.10 -10.90 3.83
C LYS A 584 40.40 -12.14 4.69
N ILE A 585 39.91 -13.32 4.30
CA ILE A 585 40.21 -14.58 5.01
C ILE A 585 41.67 -14.98 4.78
N PHE A 586 42.16 -14.90 3.54
CA PHE A 586 43.56 -15.18 3.21
C PHE A 586 44.48 -14.20 3.93
N LYS A 587 44.23 -12.89 3.82
CA LYS A 587 45.02 -11.85 4.50
C LYS A 587 45.08 -12.03 6.01
N LYS A 588 43.98 -12.45 6.67
CA LYS A 588 44.00 -12.72 8.12
C LYS A 588 44.86 -13.94 8.51
N LYS A 589 45.02 -14.93 7.63
CA LYS A 589 45.77 -16.17 7.91
C LYS A 589 47.23 -16.14 7.45
N HIS A 590 47.52 -15.47 6.34
CA HIS A 590 48.78 -15.56 5.61
C HIS A 590 49.35 -14.17 5.29
N GLN A 591 49.24 -13.25 6.26
CA GLN A 591 49.72 -11.87 6.13
C GLN A 591 51.21 -11.80 5.72
N SER A 592 52.06 -12.65 6.30
CA SER A 592 53.50 -12.72 5.98
C SER A 592 53.80 -13.08 4.52
N ILE A 593 52.98 -13.93 3.88
CA ILE A 593 53.14 -14.27 2.46
C ILE A 593 52.81 -13.05 1.58
N LEU A 594 51.79 -12.26 1.97
CA LEU A 594 51.46 -11.01 1.27
C LEU A 594 52.52 -9.93 1.47
N ASP A 595 53.13 -9.86 2.66
CA ASP A 595 54.17 -8.86 2.97
C ASP A 595 55.47 -9.14 2.19
N LEU A 596 55.89 -10.41 2.06
CA LEU A 596 57.01 -10.80 1.17
C LEU A 596 56.79 -10.32 -0.27
N LEU A 597 55.59 -10.57 -0.81
CA LEU A 597 55.22 -10.22 -2.18
C LEU A 597 55.13 -8.70 -2.41
N ASP A 598 54.83 -7.92 -1.38
CA ASP A 598 54.83 -6.44 -1.44
C ASP A 598 56.25 -5.86 -1.29
N VAL A 599 57.12 -6.44 -0.45
CA VAL A 599 58.54 -6.04 -0.33
C VAL A 599 59.29 -6.21 -1.65
N SER A 600 59.08 -7.31 -2.38
CA SER A 600 59.68 -7.49 -3.71
C SER A 600 59.27 -6.40 -4.73
N SER A 601 58.16 -5.68 -4.50
CA SER A 601 57.73 -4.58 -5.37
C SER A 601 58.42 -3.23 -5.09
N LYS A 602 59.13 -3.10 -3.96
CA LYS A 602 59.70 -1.85 -3.44
C LYS A 602 61.10 -2.12 -2.89
N GLN A 603 62.16 -1.67 -3.57
CA GLN A 603 63.57 -1.96 -3.23
C GLN A 603 64.04 -1.40 -1.86
N LYS A 604 63.56 -1.97 -0.74
CA LYS A 604 64.01 -1.75 0.65
C LYS A 604 63.66 -2.99 1.49
N VAL A 605 64.69 -3.67 2.00
CA VAL A 605 64.54 -4.85 2.87
C VAL A 605 64.30 -4.42 4.33
N PRO A 606 63.20 -4.81 4.99
CA PRO A 606 63.01 -4.65 6.43
C PRO A 606 63.51 -5.87 7.21
N SER A 607 64.35 -5.67 8.22
CA SER A 607 64.98 -6.74 9.02
C SER A 607 64.03 -7.32 10.09
N ALA A 608 63.04 -8.13 9.69
CA ALA A 608 62.17 -8.89 10.60
C ALA A 608 61.48 -10.10 9.94
N MET A 609 62.23 -11.15 9.57
CA MET A 609 61.63 -12.40 9.08
C MET A 609 61.26 -13.32 10.24
N ASN A 610 59.95 -13.39 10.55
CA ASN A 610 59.38 -14.60 11.17
C ASN A 610 59.40 -15.73 10.12
N SER A 611 59.46 -17.00 10.56
CA SER A 611 59.59 -18.15 9.66
C SER A 611 58.49 -18.19 8.59
N VAL A 612 58.92 -18.20 7.33
CA VAL A 612 58.05 -18.42 6.16
C VAL A 612 57.71 -19.92 6.12
N PRO A 613 56.44 -20.32 5.90
CA PRO A 613 56.11 -21.73 5.73
C PRO A 613 56.77 -22.29 4.46
N GLU A 614 57.35 -23.49 4.52
CA GLU A 614 58.01 -24.14 3.38
C GLU A 614 57.07 -24.27 2.16
N ASP A 615 55.77 -24.49 2.39
CA ASP A 615 54.71 -24.55 1.37
C ASP A 615 54.18 -23.17 0.89
N ALA A 616 54.85 -22.04 1.17
CA ALA A 616 54.30 -20.69 0.91
C ALA A 616 53.81 -20.48 -0.54
N PHE A 617 54.56 -20.98 -1.54
CA PHE A 617 54.14 -20.92 -2.94
C PHE A 617 52.89 -21.76 -3.20
N ALA A 618 52.80 -22.97 -2.66
CA ALA A 618 51.64 -23.86 -2.82
C ALA A 618 50.37 -23.27 -2.17
N ILE A 619 50.51 -22.64 -1.00
CA ILE A 619 49.44 -21.94 -0.28
C ILE A 619 48.90 -20.77 -1.12
N TYR A 620 49.78 -19.91 -1.65
CA TYR A 620 49.37 -18.80 -2.51
C TYR A 620 48.77 -19.29 -3.84
N ALA A 621 49.38 -20.29 -4.48
CA ALA A 621 48.93 -20.82 -5.76
C ALA A 621 47.55 -21.49 -5.67
N LYS A 622 47.20 -22.09 -4.52
CA LYS A 622 45.84 -22.55 -4.24
C LYS A 622 44.85 -21.39 -4.12
N TYR A 623 45.17 -20.38 -3.30
CA TYR A 623 44.33 -19.19 -3.11
C TYR A 623 44.05 -18.44 -4.42
N GLU A 624 45.07 -18.22 -5.25
CA GLU A 624 44.92 -17.45 -6.50
C GLU A 624 44.12 -18.23 -7.56
N LYS A 625 44.16 -19.58 -7.55
CA LYS A 625 43.24 -20.43 -8.33
C LYS A 625 41.80 -20.31 -7.83
N GLU A 626 41.56 -20.49 -6.52
CA GLU A 626 40.23 -20.35 -5.90
C GLU A 626 39.61 -18.96 -6.18
N ARG A 627 40.42 -17.90 -6.11
CA ARG A 627 40.04 -16.52 -6.45
C ARG A 627 39.64 -16.38 -7.91
N THR A 628 40.45 -16.93 -8.83
CA THR A 628 40.23 -16.87 -10.27
C THR A 628 38.96 -17.62 -10.70
N GLU A 629 38.72 -18.81 -10.14
CA GLU A 629 37.48 -19.57 -10.36
C GLU A 629 36.24 -18.81 -9.87
N LEU A 630 36.33 -18.14 -8.72
CA LEU A 630 35.25 -17.30 -8.20
C LEU A 630 34.89 -16.15 -9.15
N ILE A 631 35.89 -15.50 -9.76
CA ILE A 631 35.68 -14.41 -10.73
C ILE A 631 35.09 -14.97 -12.03
N ILE A 632 35.58 -16.09 -12.56
CA ILE A 632 35.03 -16.75 -13.76
C ILE A 632 33.55 -17.15 -13.54
N LEU A 633 33.20 -17.64 -12.35
CA LEU A 633 31.81 -17.94 -11.97
C LEU A 633 30.94 -16.67 -11.94
N LEU A 634 31.48 -15.52 -11.54
CA LEU A 634 30.78 -14.23 -11.61
C LEU A 634 30.62 -13.71 -13.06
N VAL A 635 31.59 -13.95 -13.95
CA VAL A 635 31.44 -13.69 -15.41
C VAL A 635 30.25 -14.48 -15.97
N GLU A 636 30.15 -15.78 -15.69
CA GLU A 636 29.00 -16.61 -16.12
C GLU A 636 27.67 -16.11 -15.54
N GLN A 637 27.65 -15.66 -14.28
CA GLN A 637 26.46 -15.05 -13.69
C GLN A 637 26.10 -13.71 -14.35
N ASN A 638 27.06 -12.94 -14.86
CA ASN A 638 26.79 -11.72 -15.62
C ASN A 638 26.27 -12.04 -17.03
N ARG A 639 26.89 -12.98 -17.75
CA ARG A 639 26.45 -13.45 -19.08
C ARG A 639 24.98 -13.88 -19.05
N LYS A 640 24.58 -14.66 -18.04
CA LYS A 640 23.18 -15.11 -17.83
C LYS A 640 22.21 -13.97 -17.50
N LYS A 641 22.67 -12.81 -16.98
CA LYS A 641 21.84 -11.60 -16.82
C LYS A 641 21.70 -10.83 -18.13
N LEU A 642 22.79 -10.69 -18.90
CA LEU A 642 22.78 -9.98 -20.18
C LEU A 642 21.88 -10.68 -21.20
N ILE A 643 21.94 -12.01 -21.31
CA ILE A 643 21.05 -12.80 -22.18
C ILE A 643 19.57 -12.58 -21.78
N LYS A 644 19.25 -12.61 -20.48
CA LYS A 644 17.87 -12.34 -20.00
C LYS A 644 17.39 -10.92 -20.31
N ARG A 645 18.27 -9.91 -20.35
CA ARG A 645 17.93 -8.55 -20.81
C ARG A 645 17.63 -8.54 -22.31
N LEU A 646 18.47 -9.18 -23.12
CA LEU A 646 18.29 -9.29 -24.57
C LEU A 646 16.98 -10.01 -24.94
N ASP A 647 16.64 -11.12 -24.26
CA ASP A 647 15.36 -11.82 -24.43
C ASP A 647 14.14 -10.95 -24.09
N MET A 648 14.25 -10.11 -23.07
CA MET A 648 13.15 -9.21 -22.66
C MET A 648 12.96 -8.08 -23.67
N ALA A 649 14.05 -7.47 -24.14
CA ALA A 649 14.01 -6.43 -25.18
C ALA A 649 13.43 -6.98 -26.50
N TYR A 650 13.87 -8.17 -26.93
CA TYR A 650 13.34 -8.86 -28.12
C TYR A 650 11.83 -9.13 -28.01
N LYS A 651 11.35 -9.60 -26.86
CA LYS A 651 9.91 -9.82 -26.60
C LYS A 651 9.09 -8.52 -26.58
N CYS A 652 9.70 -7.39 -26.22
CA CYS A 652 9.06 -6.08 -26.30
C CYS A 652 8.97 -5.60 -27.76
N GLU A 653 10.08 -5.65 -28.50
CA GLU A 653 10.18 -5.14 -29.86
C GLU A 653 9.33 -5.95 -30.87
N SER A 654 9.30 -7.29 -30.75
CA SER A 654 8.40 -8.15 -31.53
C SER A 654 6.92 -7.79 -31.31
N LYS A 655 6.51 -7.48 -30.07
CA LYS A 655 5.13 -7.02 -29.77
C LYS A 655 4.84 -5.63 -30.33
N GLN A 656 5.81 -4.72 -30.37
CA GLN A 656 5.67 -3.41 -31.01
C GLN A 656 5.51 -3.56 -32.53
N LEU A 657 6.32 -4.41 -33.15
CA LEU A 657 6.27 -4.71 -34.58
C LEU A 657 4.89 -5.26 -35.00
N ILE A 658 4.36 -6.25 -34.28
CA ILE A 658 3.03 -6.82 -34.55
C ILE A 658 1.93 -5.74 -34.47
N ARG A 659 1.97 -4.87 -33.44
CA ARG A 659 1.01 -3.76 -33.28
C ARG A 659 1.09 -2.75 -34.42
N LEU A 660 2.30 -2.33 -34.78
CA LEU A 660 2.52 -1.36 -35.86
C LEU A 660 2.15 -1.92 -37.24
N ASN A 661 2.32 -3.23 -37.44
CA ASN A 661 1.85 -3.93 -38.63
C ASN A 661 0.31 -3.96 -38.70
N HIS A 662 -0.37 -4.32 -37.60
CA HIS A 662 -1.83 -4.24 -37.48
C HIS A 662 -2.38 -2.82 -37.71
N GLN A 663 -1.75 -1.80 -37.12
CA GLN A 663 -2.14 -0.41 -37.31
C GLN A 663 -2.03 0.01 -38.78
N LYS A 664 -0.91 -0.29 -39.45
CA LYS A 664 -0.72 0.06 -40.87
C LYS A 664 -1.68 -0.70 -41.80
N ARG A 665 -2.00 -1.95 -41.49
CA ARG A 665 -3.08 -2.68 -42.18
C ARG A 665 -4.41 -1.96 -42.01
N TYR A 666 -4.78 -1.53 -40.81
CA TYR A 666 -6.03 -0.81 -40.55
C TYR A 666 -6.07 0.54 -41.28
N GLU A 667 -4.97 1.31 -41.22
CA GLU A 667 -4.81 2.58 -41.96
C GLU A 667 -4.96 2.42 -43.47
N GLU A 668 -4.37 1.39 -44.09
CA GLU A 668 -4.51 1.18 -45.54
C GLU A 668 -5.86 0.53 -45.90
N GLN A 669 -6.43 -0.32 -45.05
CA GLN A 669 -7.75 -0.92 -45.24
C GLN A 669 -8.86 0.15 -45.19
N TRP A 670 -8.68 1.21 -44.39
CA TRP A 670 -9.56 2.39 -44.38
C TRP A 670 -9.55 3.18 -45.70
N ASN A 671 -8.50 3.04 -46.52
CA ASN A 671 -8.32 3.79 -47.77
C ASN A 671 -8.64 2.96 -49.03
N VAL A 672 -9.11 1.71 -48.91
CA VAL A 672 -9.42 0.81 -50.04
C VAL A 672 -10.91 0.45 -50.03
N ALA A 673 -11.65 0.95 -51.01
CA ALA A 673 -13.07 0.67 -51.17
C ALA A 673 -13.32 -0.54 -52.07
N GLY A 674 -13.43 -1.73 -51.48
CA GLY A 674 -13.79 -2.96 -52.21
C GLY A 674 -13.38 -4.23 -51.46
N THR A 675 -14.18 -5.30 -51.59
CA THR A 675 -13.97 -6.59 -50.89
C THR A 675 -12.73 -7.34 -51.38
N ASP A 676 -12.40 -7.29 -52.67
CA ASP A 676 -11.19 -7.92 -53.25
C ASP A 676 -9.89 -7.38 -52.62
N GLY A 677 -9.76 -6.06 -52.53
CA GLY A 677 -8.55 -5.40 -52.04
C GLY A 677 -8.20 -5.78 -50.60
N THR A 678 -9.19 -6.14 -49.78
CA THR A 678 -9.01 -6.50 -48.36
C THR A 678 -8.09 -7.69 -48.14
N GLU A 679 -8.18 -8.73 -49.00
CA GLU A 679 -7.45 -9.98 -48.82
C GLU A 679 -6.05 -9.91 -49.45
N GLU A 680 -5.87 -9.12 -50.52
CA GLU A 680 -4.54 -8.73 -51.00
C GLU A 680 -3.78 -7.92 -49.93
N LEU A 681 -4.45 -6.96 -49.28
CA LEU A 681 -3.86 -6.19 -48.19
C LEU A 681 -3.45 -7.07 -47.00
N ARG A 682 -4.25 -8.10 -46.68
CA ARG A 682 -3.92 -9.12 -45.67
C ARG A 682 -2.66 -9.89 -46.08
N ARG A 683 -2.59 -10.40 -47.32
CA ARG A 683 -1.40 -11.09 -47.86
C ARG A 683 -0.14 -10.22 -47.78
N LYS A 684 -0.24 -8.94 -48.20
CA LYS A 684 0.82 -7.93 -48.14
C LYS A 684 1.39 -7.76 -46.72
N TYR A 685 0.53 -7.53 -45.73
CA TYR A 685 0.96 -7.31 -44.35
C TYR A 685 1.37 -8.57 -43.58
N VAL A 686 0.89 -9.76 -43.98
CA VAL A 686 1.44 -11.04 -43.50
C VAL A 686 2.88 -11.22 -44.01
N LYS A 687 3.15 -11.04 -45.31
CA LYS A 687 4.52 -11.13 -45.87
C LYS A 687 5.48 -10.16 -45.18
N LEU A 688 5.09 -8.89 -45.06
CA LEU A 688 5.90 -7.85 -44.40
C LEU A 688 6.13 -8.14 -42.91
N GLY A 689 5.15 -8.71 -42.21
CA GLY A 689 5.31 -9.13 -40.81
C GLY A 689 6.33 -10.26 -40.63
N VAL A 690 6.33 -11.24 -41.54
CA VAL A 690 7.32 -12.35 -41.54
C VAL A 690 8.72 -11.83 -41.86
N GLU A 691 8.86 -10.90 -42.80
CA GLU A 691 10.15 -10.30 -43.16
C GLU A 691 10.76 -9.50 -42.01
N GLU A 692 10.01 -8.58 -41.41
CA GLU A 692 10.49 -7.79 -40.28
C GLU A 692 10.81 -8.65 -39.04
N GLN A 693 10.03 -9.71 -38.77
CA GLN A 693 10.34 -10.65 -37.69
C GLN A 693 11.62 -11.46 -38.00
N ARG A 694 11.89 -11.82 -39.26
CA ARG A 694 13.19 -12.41 -39.67
C ARG A 694 14.35 -11.41 -39.47
N ARG A 695 14.16 -10.11 -39.75
CA ARG A 695 15.18 -9.07 -39.50
C ARG A 695 15.47 -8.94 -38.00
N LEU A 696 14.45 -8.92 -37.14
CA LEU A 696 14.60 -8.84 -35.68
C LEU A 696 15.30 -10.09 -35.10
N ASN A 697 15.03 -11.28 -35.63
CA ASN A 697 15.73 -12.51 -35.23
C ASN A 697 17.25 -12.41 -35.51
N LYS A 698 17.64 -11.97 -36.71
CA LYS A 698 19.06 -11.77 -37.09
C LYS A 698 19.77 -10.74 -36.20
N SER A 699 19.08 -9.67 -35.78
CA SER A 699 19.62 -8.72 -34.80
C SER A 699 19.87 -9.40 -33.44
N LYS A 700 18.88 -10.17 -32.93
CA LYS A 700 19.03 -10.92 -31.67
C LYS A 700 20.21 -11.90 -31.72
N GLU A 701 20.35 -12.66 -32.80
CA GLU A 701 21.45 -13.60 -33.01
C GLU A 701 22.82 -12.91 -32.98
N ARG A 702 22.96 -11.75 -33.63
CA ARG A 702 24.18 -10.94 -33.62
C ARG A 702 24.55 -10.50 -32.19
N ARG A 703 23.62 -9.89 -31.45
CA ARG A 703 23.86 -9.41 -30.07
C ARG A 703 24.11 -10.58 -29.10
N LEU A 704 23.51 -11.75 -29.34
CA LEU A 704 23.78 -12.96 -28.55
C LEU A 704 25.19 -13.52 -28.80
N LYS A 705 25.65 -13.52 -30.06
CA LYS A 705 27.02 -13.91 -30.42
C LYS A 705 28.05 -13.02 -29.72
N GLU A 706 27.87 -11.71 -29.83
CA GLU A 706 28.70 -10.68 -29.19
C GLU A 706 28.78 -10.81 -27.65
N ILE A 707 27.67 -11.12 -26.98
CA ILE A 707 27.66 -11.39 -25.52
C ILE A 707 28.52 -12.61 -25.17
N ASN A 708 28.47 -13.67 -25.97
CA ASN A 708 29.24 -14.89 -25.70
C ASN A 708 30.73 -14.68 -25.99
N GLU A 709 31.09 -14.07 -27.12
CA GLU A 709 32.48 -13.81 -27.52
C GLU A 709 33.21 -12.93 -26.49
N ASN A 710 32.61 -11.82 -26.07
CA ASN A 710 33.19 -10.95 -25.04
C ASN A 710 33.32 -11.64 -23.67
N CYS A 711 32.41 -12.57 -23.32
CA CYS A 711 32.53 -13.34 -22.09
C CYS A 711 33.62 -14.42 -22.14
N GLU A 712 33.89 -15.05 -23.28
CA GLU A 712 35.03 -15.99 -23.40
C GLU A 712 36.37 -15.27 -23.46
N LEU A 713 36.44 -14.10 -24.12
CA LEU A 713 37.63 -13.23 -24.08
C LEU A 713 37.98 -12.83 -22.64
N LEU A 714 37.01 -12.30 -21.88
CA LEU A 714 37.23 -11.91 -20.48
C LEU A 714 37.70 -13.09 -19.60
N LYS A 715 37.14 -14.30 -19.79
CA LYS A 715 37.62 -15.51 -19.09
C LYS A 715 39.06 -15.86 -19.45
N ARG A 716 39.46 -15.67 -20.71
CA ARG A 716 40.83 -15.94 -21.19
C ARG A 716 41.82 -14.97 -20.55
N ASP A 717 41.50 -13.68 -20.54
CA ASP A 717 42.33 -12.63 -19.93
C ASP A 717 42.52 -12.84 -18.42
N ILE A 718 41.44 -13.20 -17.71
CA ILE A 718 41.47 -13.54 -16.29
C ILE A 718 42.42 -14.72 -16.01
N ARG A 719 42.43 -15.76 -16.85
CA ARG A 719 43.35 -16.90 -16.73
C ARG A 719 44.80 -16.50 -17.02
N ILE A 720 45.04 -15.68 -18.04
CA ILE A 720 46.37 -15.17 -18.38
C ILE A 720 46.93 -14.31 -17.23
N ARG A 721 46.12 -13.44 -16.63
CA ARG A 721 46.52 -12.64 -15.46
C ARG A 721 46.75 -13.49 -14.21
N MET A 722 46.00 -14.56 -13.99
CA MET A 722 46.29 -15.56 -12.96
C MET A 722 47.68 -16.19 -13.19
N GLU A 723 47.98 -16.67 -14.39
CA GLU A 723 49.29 -17.27 -14.71
C GLU A 723 50.45 -16.28 -14.56
N GLN A 724 50.26 -15.01 -14.92
CA GLN A 724 51.25 -13.95 -14.69
C GLN A 724 51.49 -13.69 -13.20
N ARG A 725 50.42 -13.63 -12.38
CA ARG A 725 50.53 -13.48 -10.91
C ARG A 725 51.23 -14.69 -10.28
N LEU A 726 50.94 -15.91 -10.73
CA LEU A 726 51.63 -17.13 -10.30
C LEU A 726 53.11 -17.16 -10.70
N LYS A 727 53.46 -16.82 -11.95
CA LYS A 727 54.85 -16.77 -12.42
C LYS A 727 55.68 -15.73 -11.64
N LYS A 728 55.13 -14.54 -11.39
CA LYS A 728 55.79 -13.53 -10.54
C LYS A 728 55.95 -14.01 -9.10
N THR A 729 54.98 -14.74 -8.56
CA THR A 729 55.06 -15.30 -7.20
C THR A 729 56.10 -16.41 -7.10
N ALA A 730 56.28 -17.21 -8.17
CA ALA A 730 57.30 -18.26 -8.22
C ALA A 730 58.72 -17.69 -8.13
N SER A 731 59.08 -16.65 -8.91
CA SER A 731 60.40 -16.03 -8.78
C SER A 731 60.62 -15.41 -7.40
N VAL A 732 59.62 -14.73 -6.85
CA VAL A 732 59.75 -14.06 -5.53
C VAL A 732 59.85 -15.03 -4.34
N LEU A 733 59.38 -16.27 -4.47
CA LEU A 733 59.41 -17.28 -3.41
C LEU A 733 60.41 -18.43 -3.65
N HIS A 734 61.16 -18.41 -4.75
CA HIS A 734 62.30 -19.31 -4.99
C HIS A 734 63.66 -18.59 -4.88
N ASP A 735 63.69 -17.26 -5.02
CA ASP A 735 64.89 -16.42 -4.85
C ASP A 735 65.06 -15.88 -3.39
N SER A 736 64.31 -16.42 -2.42
CA SER A 736 64.12 -15.85 -1.06
C SER A 736 64.38 -16.81 0.10
#